data_AF-A0A933B531-F1
#
_entry.id   AF-A0A933B531-F1
#
_cell.length_a   1.000
_cell.length_b   1.000
_cell.length_c   1.000
_cell.angle_alpha   90.00
_cell.angle_beta   90.00
_cell.angle_gamma   90.00
#
_symmetry.space_group_name_H-M   'P 1'
#
loop_
_entity.id
_entity.type
_entity.pdbx_description
1 polymer ?
#
loop_
_entity_poly.entity_id
_entity_poly.type
_entity_poly.pdbx_seq_one_letter_code
_entity_poly.pdbx_strand_id
1 'polypeptide(L)'
;DAYKVQKRTMEILEKKIGGKKTAVWPRLGGGTLEEELEENRRGAQALSDEKILELVRLGRKVEDYYEKPQDIEWALEKNKLYVIQSRPVTTLYPVPVSVLGKEGLRVYASINHVQVMTEPFSPLGASVLRTMIPFGKGGDPEKESPYCVEAGGRLYTDVTEALRFKRIGRFLIGFAMRVDRLIAGALREIAGRREFQAFPGLEARRALSRAFFSFFLPVVFRIFLNFWVLEPERAEAGFRREIDRRLRRVQERLRSAPQGPGRVRLIQEVLSGLPSFFREAVPRVAAGILSWNLLEKFAGREEKDSADVAAVVRGLRGNVTTEMDLELGDLADVARRYPAAARCLEQAQAGDILDLLKGVEGGEVFAGAFREFLRKYGMRGQGEVDIGRPRWRENPAMLVQAMRGNLASPEIGLHRKRHERLAKEAEEAGARLIQKAKRDSWGFVKAWMARRLIRVCRCYLALREHPKFYIVRVFGFIREALLEEGCALQERGVLEDSRDVVYLTLNETAEALEGSAAVDFRRLVADRKNERKRWERLVPPRVITSDGEIVIPRREAKGFPEGSLAGTPASAGVAEGFARVIRDPSREILRHGEILVAPFSDPAWTPLFLHAAGFVAEVGGLMTHGAVVAREYGIPAVVGVVDAVKLIRTGQRIRVHGDLGYVETLDAPSSL
;
A
#
# COMPACT_ATOMS: atom_id res chain seq x y z
N ASP A 1 22.63 -15.36 29.50
CA ASP A 1 21.19 -15.32 29.82
C ASP A 1 20.54 -14.16 29.09
N ALA A 2 19.22 -14.25 28.87
CA ALA A 2 18.42 -13.14 28.38
C ALA A 2 17.25 -12.90 29.35
N TYR A 3 17.15 -11.67 29.84
CA TYR A 3 16.07 -11.24 30.74
C TYR A 3 15.27 -10.14 30.05
N LYS A 4 13.95 -10.22 30.09
CA LYS A 4 13.04 -9.20 29.55
C LYS A 4 12.23 -8.59 30.68
N VAL A 5 12.34 -7.28 30.87
CA VAL A 5 11.68 -6.56 31.97
C VAL A 5 10.81 -5.44 31.42
N GLN A 6 9.59 -5.32 31.93
CA GLN A 6 8.69 -4.23 31.58
C GLN A 6 9.10 -2.95 32.31
N LYS A 7 9.68 -1.99 31.58
CA LYS A 7 10.25 -0.73 32.12
C LYS A 7 9.32 0.06 33.04
N ARG A 8 8.00 0.02 32.79
CA ARG A 8 6.98 0.77 33.56
C ARG A 8 6.59 0.09 34.86
N THR A 9 6.31 -1.21 34.81
CA THR A 9 5.82 -1.98 35.97
C THR A 9 6.96 -2.61 36.78
N MET A 10 8.18 -2.62 36.24
CA MET A 10 9.34 -3.34 36.78
C MET A 10 9.11 -4.85 36.91
N GLU A 11 8.17 -5.41 36.15
CA GLU A 11 7.86 -6.84 36.12
C GLU A 11 8.84 -7.58 35.19
N ILE A 12 9.41 -8.68 35.66
CA ILE A 12 10.24 -9.56 34.83
C ILE A 12 9.31 -10.45 34.01
N LEU A 13 9.19 -10.15 32.72
CA LEU A 13 8.29 -10.85 31.79
C LEU A 13 8.84 -12.20 31.33
N GLU A 14 10.15 -12.30 31.15
CA GLU A 14 10.80 -13.49 30.62
C GLU A 14 12.21 -13.66 31.19
N LYS A 15 12.58 -14.90 31.51
CA LYS A 15 13.95 -15.31 31.83
C LYS A 15 14.34 -16.51 30.99
N LYS A 16 15.29 -16.33 30.08
CA LYS A 16 15.86 -17.41 29.28
C LYS A 16 17.30 -17.66 29.73
N ILE A 17 17.50 -18.77 30.44
CA ILE A 17 18.82 -19.16 30.92
C ILE A 17 19.59 -19.82 29.78
N GLY A 18 20.74 -19.25 29.44
CA GLY A 18 21.62 -19.79 28.40
C GLY A 18 22.63 -20.76 28.99
N GLY A 19 23.03 -21.77 28.21
CA GLY A 19 24.15 -22.64 28.56
C GLY A 19 25.46 -21.85 28.52
N LYS A 20 26.06 -21.58 29.67
CA LYS A 20 27.32 -20.83 29.79
C LYS A 20 28.48 -21.81 29.84
N LYS A 21 29.07 -22.14 28.69
CA LYS A 21 30.15 -23.14 28.63
C LYS A 21 31.49 -22.60 29.14
N THR A 22 31.79 -21.32 28.87
CA THR A 22 33.09 -20.71 29.21
C THR A 22 32.91 -19.39 29.98
N ALA A 23 33.92 -19.03 30.77
CA ALA A 23 34.07 -17.73 31.42
C ALA A 23 35.45 -17.15 31.09
N VAL A 24 35.55 -15.82 31.05
CA VAL A 24 36.79 -15.10 30.73
C VAL A 24 37.22 -14.27 31.94
N TRP A 25 38.45 -14.47 32.39
CA TRP A 25 39.02 -13.82 33.57
C TRP A 25 40.22 -12.93 33.19
N PRO A 26 40.44 -11.79 33.87
CA PRO A 26 41.66 -11.00 33.70
C PRO A 26 42.87 -11.69 34.33
N ARG A 27 44.04 -11.62 33.68
CA ARG A 27 45.32 -12.09 34.23
C ARG A 27 46.09 -10.97 34.94
N LEU A 28 46.78 -11.31 36.02
CA LEU A 28 47.79 -10.43 36.62
C LEU A 28 48.92 -10.21 35.59
N GLY A 29 49.17 -8.95 35.21
CA GLY A 29 50.14 -8.58 34.18
C GLY A 29 49.55 -8.29 32.78
N GLY A 30 48.22 -8.40 32.61
CA GLY A 30 47.53 -8.10 31.37
C GLY A 30 47.12 -9.34 30.56
N GLY A 31 46.10 -9.17 29.71
CA GLY A 31 45.48 -10.26 28.96
C GLY A 31 44.37 -11.00 29.70
N THR A 32 43.84 -12.05 29.07
CA THR A 32 42.70 -12.83 29.57
C THR A 32 43.03 -14.33 29.68
N LEU A 33 42.31 -15.01 30.55
CA LEU A 33 42.27 -16.48 30.69
C LEU A 33 40.84 -16.93 30.43
N GLU A 34 40.64 -17.83 29.47
CA GLU A 34 39.35 -18.49 29.26
C GLU A 34 39.34 -19.84 30.01
N GLU A 35 38.25 -20.11 30.73
CA GLU A 35 38.07 -21.30 31.55
C GLU A 35 36.71 -21.93 31.24
N GLU A 36 36.66 -23.26 31.13
CA GLU A 36 35.39 -23.97 31.04
C GLU A 36 34.69 -24.00 32.40
N LEU A 37 33.41 -23.61 32.42
CA LEU A 37 32.61 -23.62 33.64
C LEU A 37 32.17 -25.04 34.00
N GLU A 38 32.16 -25.36 35.30
CA GLU A 38 31.57 -26.60 35.82
C GLU A 38 30.07 -26.70 35.51
N GLU A 39 29.56 -27.93 35.36
CA GLU A 39 28.20 -28.23 34.86
C GLU A 39 27.07 -27.57 35.68
N ASN A 40 27.24 -27.51 37.00
CA ASN A 40 26.38 -26.80 37.96
C ASN A 40 26.27 -25.28 37.68
N ARG A 41 27.34 -24.64 37.17
CA ARG A 41 27.40 -23.21 36.85
C ARG A 41 26.92 -22.91 35.44
N ARG A 42 26.96 -23.88 34.52
CA ARG A 42 26.50 -23.71 33.12
C ARG A 42 25.01 -23.36 33.04
N GLY A 43 24.20 -23.92 33.95
CA GLY A 43 22.75 -23.73 34.04
C GLY A 43 22.28 -22.71 35.09
N ALA A 44 23.19 -22.13 35.88
CA ALA A 44 22.83 -21.17 36.92
C ALA A 44 22.46 -19.80 36.33
N GLN A 45 21.51 -19.10 36.97
CA GLN A 45 21.12 -17.74 36.59
C GLN A 45 22.27 -16.76 36.88
N ALA A 46 22.66 -15.95 35.89
CA ALA A 46 23.81 -15.04 36.02
C ALA A 46 23.60 -13.87 36.99
N LEU A 47 22.37 -13.37 37.13
CA LEU A 47 22.01 -12.26 38.00
C LEU A 47 20.81 -12.63 38.86
N SER A 48 20.78 -12.24 40.15
CA SER A 48 19.55 -12.36 40.94
C SER A 48 18.46 -11.42 40.41
N ASP A 49 17.20 -11.68 40.77
CA ASP A 49 16.07 -10.85 40.36
C ASP A 49 16.23 -9.41 40.85
N GLU A 50 16.76 -9.20 42.06
CA GLU A 50 17.05 -7.87 42.59
C GLU A 50 18.09 -7.15 41.72
N LYS A 51 19.12 -7.86 41.25
CA LYS A 51 20.16 -7.29 40.39
C LYS A 51 19.68 -6.98 38.98
N ILE A 52 18.79 -7.80 38.44
CA ILE A 52 18.11 -7.51 37.18
C ILE A 52 17.35 -6.18 37.31
N LEU A 53 16.58 -5.99 38.38
CA LEU A 53 15.81 -4.76 38.60
C LEU A 53 16.70 -3.55 38.90
N GLU A 54 17.81 -3.73 39.61
CA GLU A 54 18.82 -2.67 39.83
C GLU A 54 19.44 -2.22 38.50
N LEU A 55 19.80 -3.16 37.63
CA LEU A 55 20.34 -2.87 36.30
C LEU A 55 19.32 -2.12 35.43
N VAL A 56 18.04 -2.48 35.50
CA VAL A 56 16.97 -1.74 34.79
C VAL A 56 16.87 -0.30 35.28
N ARG A 57 16.98 -0.04 36.60
CA ARG A 57 16.98 1.34 37.13
C ARG A 57 18.21 2.12 36.64
N LEU A 58 19.38 1.49 36.58
CA LEU A 58 20.58 2.10 36.03
C LEU A 58 20.41 2.45 34.55
N GLY A 59 19.92 1.50 33.75
CA GLY A 59 19.63 1.74 32.33
C GLY A 59 18.63 2.87 32.11
N ARG A 60 17.59 2.97 32.94
CA ARG A 60 16.64 4.10 32.92
C ARG A 60 17.33 5.44 33.16
N LYS A 61 18.21 5.54 34.16
CA LYS A 61 18.95 6.78 34.43
C LYS A 61 19.81 7.21 33.24
N VAL A 62 20.48 6.25 32.58
CA VAL A 62 21.31 6.53 31.40
C VAL A 62 20.43 6.98 30.23
N GLU A 63 19.32 6.29 29.98
CA GLU A 63 18.36 6.65 28.93
C GLU A 63 17.72 8.02 29.18
N ASP A 64 17.32 8.32 30.42
CA ASP A 64 16.73 9.61 30.82
C ASP A 64 17.75 10.75 30.65
N TYR A 65 19.04 10.50 30.89
CA TYR A 65 20.11 11.48 30.66
C TYR A 65 20.33 11.80 29.17
N TYR A 66 20.27 10.80 28.29
CA TYR A 66 20.46 10.98 26.84
C TYR A 66 19.16 11.26 26.07
N GLU A 67 18.01 11.22 26.74
CA GLU A 67 16.66 11.38 26.19
C GLU A 67 16.35 10.46 24.99
N LYS A 68 17.09 9.33 24.87
CA LYS A 68 17.02 8.38 23.76
C LYS A 68 17.38 6.98 24.21
N PRO A 69 16.78 5.92 23.64
CA PRO A 69 17.14 4.53 23.93
C PRO A 69 18.65 4.28 23.74
N GLN A 70 19.27 3.62 24.72
CA GLN A 70 20.71 3.34 24.74
C GLN A 70 20.96 1.82 24.70
N ASP A 71 22.01 1.45 23.99
CA ASP A 71 22.73 0.20 24.13
C ASP A 71 23.84 0.41 25.17
N ILE A 72 23.83 -0.37 26.24
CA ILE A 72 24.65 -0.15 27.43
C ILE A 72 25.44 -1.42 27.74
N GLU A 73 26.76 -1.27 27.76
CA GLU A 73 27.66 -2.29 28.29
C GLU A 73 27.90 -2.00 29.77
N TRP A 74 27.85 -3.06 30.59
CA TRP A 74 27.93 -2.95 32.04
C TRP A 74 28.79 -4.07 32.64
N ALA A 75 29.28 -3.83 33.86
CA ALA A 75 30.00 -4.80 34.67
C ALA A 75 29.42 -4.87 36.10
N LEU A 76 29.51 -6.03 36.74
CA LEU A 76 29.14 -6.23 38.14
C LEU A 76 30.38 -6.71 38.89
N GLU A 77 30.90 -5.89 39.79
CA GLU A 77 32.04 -6.23 40.65
C GLU A 77 31.66 -6.02 42.11
N LYS A 78 31.91 -7.02 42.98
CA LYS A 78 31.65 -6.94 44.43
C LYS A 78 30.27 -6.36 44.75
N ASN A 79 29.25 -6.87 44.06
CA ASN A 79 27.85 -6.47 44.18
C ASN A 79 27.52 -5.04 43.70
N LYS A 80 28.45 -4.34 43.03
CA LYS A 80 28.27 -2.98 42.51
C LYS A 80 28.25 -2.98 40.98
N LEU A 81 27.26 -2.31 40.40
CA LEU A 81 27.13 -2.15 38.95
C LEU A 81 27.95 -0.96 38.45
N TYR A 82 28.57 -1.15 37.28
CA TYR A 82 29.35 -0.15 36.57
C TYR A 82 28.85 -0.07 35.13
N VAL A 83 28.72 1.15 34.59
CA VAL A 83 28.53 1.37 33.15
C VAL A 83 29.91 1.52 32.52
N ILE A 84 30.21 0.70 31.52
CA ILE A 84 31.51 0.73 30.82
C ILE A 84 31.39 1.40 29.44
N GLN A 85 30.21 1.35 28.82
CA GLN A 85 29.92 2.04 27.57
C GLN A 85 28.42 2.35 27.43
N SER A 86 28.10 3.46 26.76
CA SER A 86 26.73 3.80 26.34
C SER A 86 26.75 4.30 24.91
N ARG A 87 25.85 3.77 24.06
CA ARG A 87 25.71 4.16 22.65
C ARG A 87 24.23 4.28 22.28
N PRO A 88 23.81 5.26 21.47
CA PRO A 88 22.39 5.39 21.09
C PRO A 88 21.96 4.24 20.17
N VAL A 89 20.76 3.70 20.39
CA VAL A 89 20.18 2.69 19.49
C VAL A 89 19.71 3.39 18.21
N THR A 90 20.34 3.08 17.08
CA THR A 90 20.06 3.74 15.78
C THR A 90 19.10 2.97 14.87
N THR A 91 18.74 1.75 15.25
CA THR A 91 17.92 0.81 14.47
C THR A 91 16.41 0.90 14.74
N LEU A 92 16.00 1.64 15.78
CA LEU A 92 14.60 1.76 16.14
C LEU A 92 13.81 2.57 15.10
N TYR A 93 12.61 2.09 14.81
CA TYR A 93 11.65 2.86 14.04
C TYR A 93 11.10 4.00 14.90
N PRO A 94 11.02 5.24 14.39
CA PRO A 94 10.52 6.37 15.17
C PRO A 94 9.05 6.16 15.55
N VAL A 95 8.67 6.63 16.75
CA VAL A 95 7.28 6.54 17.22
C VAL A 95 6.45 7.68 16.62
N PRO A 96 5.22 7.43 16.14
CA PRO A 96 4.35 8.50 15.69
C PRO A 96 4.03 9.50 16.81
N VAL A 97 4.22 10.79 16.52
CA VAL A 97 3.88 11.87 17.46
C VAL A 97 2.40 12.21 17.30
N SER A 98 1.58 11.75 18.24
CA SER A 98 0.16 12.09 18.27
C SER A 98 -0.10 13.42 18.95
N VAL A 99 -0.89 14.26 18.30
CA VAL A 99 -1.49 15.47 18.89
C VAL A 99 -2.78 15.16 19.66
N LEU A 100 -3.33 13.96 19.50
CA LEU A 100 -4.49 13.47 20.25
C LEU A 100 -4.00 12.90 21.59
N GLY A 101 -4.61 13.36 22.70
CA GLY A 101 -4.38 13.04 24.12
C GLY A 101 -3.35 11.99 24.52
N LYS A 102 -2.54 12.29 25.54
CA LYS A 102 -1.38 11.48 25.98
C LYS A 102 -1.71 10.27 26.87
N GLU A 103 -2.97 10.06 27.24
CA GLU A 103 -3.32 9.02 28.23
C GLU A 103 -3.60 7.64 27.61
N GLY A 104 -2.87 6.63 28.11
CA GLY A 104 -3.02 5.22 27.75
C GLY A 104 -2.30 4.82 26.45
N LEU A 105 -2.21 3.51 26.22
CA LEU A 105 -1.56 2.94 25.03
C LEU A 105 -2.33 3.34 23.75
N ARG A 106 -1.64 4.00 22.81
CA ARG A 106 -2.18 4.33 21.48
C ARG A 106 -1.70 3.34 20.43
N VAL A 107 -2.51 3.14 19.39
CA VAL A 107 -2.30 2.15 18.33
C VAL A 107 -2.38 2.82 16.98
N TYR A 108 -1.32 2.68 16.19
CA TYR A 108 -1.16 3.30 14.88
C TYR A 108 -1.10 2.22 13.80
N ALA A 109 -2.00 2.28 12.82
CA ALA A 109 -2.02 1.38 11.68
C ALA A 109 -1.46 2.08 10.43
N SER A 110 -0.56 1.41 9.71
CA SER A 110 0.17 2.00 8.58
C SER A 110 -0.73 2.25 7.37
N ILE A 111 -0.81 3.51 6.92
CA ILE A 111 -1.48 3.90 5.68
C ILE A 111 -0.66 3.42 4.48
N ASN A 112 0.67 3.48 4.59
CA ASN A 112 1.60 3.00 3.56
C ASN A 112 1.34 1.55 3.15
N HIS A 113 1.10 0.64 4.10
CA HIS A 113 0.76 -0.75 3.78
C HIS A 113 -0.62 -0.87 3.12
N VAL A 114 -1.61 -0.08 3.56
CA VAL A 114 -2.94 -0.04 2.95
C VAL A 114 -2.90 0.50 1.52
N GLN A 115 -2.04 1.48 1.26
CA GLN A 115 -1.80 2.04 -0.08
C GLN A 115 -0.78 1.24 -0.90
N VAL A 116 -0.23 0.14 -0.34
CA VAL A 116 0.72 -0.72 -1.05
C VAL A 116 1.93 0.11 -1.53
N MET A 117 2.38 1.06 -0.70
CA MET A 117 3.50 1.97 -0.96
C MET A 117 4.32 2.10 0.34
N THR A 118 5.37 1.32 0.52
CA THR A 118 6.16 1.25 1.77
C THR A 118 7.33 2.23 1.84
N GLU A 119 7.62 2.90 0.73
CA GLU A 119 8.63 3.96 0.68
C GLU A 119 8.18 5.22 1.43
N PRO A 120 9.11 6.11 1.83
CA PRO A 120 8.74 7.38 2.45
C PRO A 120 7.94 8.27 1.49
N PHE A 121 6.96 8.98 2.04
CA PHE A 121 6.28 10.08 1.37
C PHE A 121 7.20 11.30 1.28
N SER A 122 7.02 12.12 0.24
CA SER A 122 7.48 13.50 0.30
C SER A 122 6.67 14.29 1.34
N PRO A 123 7.26 15.31 2.00
CA PRO A 123 6.53 16.21 2.89
C PRO A 123 5.25 16.78 2.27
N LEU A 124 5.31 17.16 0.99
CA LEU A 124 4.15 17.62 0.24
C LEU A 124 3.08 16.52 0.09
N GLY A 125 3.47 15.31 -0.28
CA GLY A 125 2.56 14.17 -0.41
C GLY A 125 1.90 13.78 0.92
N ALA A 126 2.66 13.82 2.00
CA ALA A 126 2.15 13.62 3.36
C ALA A 126 1.10 14.69 3.71
N SER A 127 1.42 15.98 3.50
CA SER A 127 0.52 17.11 3.74
C SER A 127 -0.76 16.99 2.92
N VAL A 128 -0.67 16.71 1.61
CA VAL A 128 -1.84 16.53 0.73
C VAL A 128 -2.78 15.42 1.23
N LEU A 129 -2.23 14.26 1.63
CA LEU A 129 -3.05 13.18 2.17
C LEU A 129 -3.69 13.56 3.51
N ARG A 130 -2.96 14.22 4.41
CA ARG A 130 -3.48 14.64 5.71
C ARG A 130 -4.56 15.72 5.56
N THR A 131 -4.46 16.62 4.59
CA THR A 131 -5.49 17.61 4.25
C THR A 131 -6.74 16.95 3.65
N MET A 132 -6.58 15.92 2.83
CA MET A 132 -7.70 15.19 2.22
C MET A 132 -8.53 14.39 3.24
N ILE A 133 -7.92 13.92 4.34
CA ILE A 133 -8.63 13.14 5.37
C ILE A 133 -9.59 14.05 6.15
N PRO A 134 -10.92 13.78 6.17
CA PRO A 134 -11.91 14.73 6.67
C PRO A 134 -12.01 14.81 8.21
N PHE A 135 -11.37 13.91 8.94
CA PHE A 135 -11.61 13.73 10.38
C PHE A 135 -10.77 14.70 11.22
N GLY A 136 -11.39 15.30 12.25
CA GLY A 136 -10.69 16.15 13.23
C GLY A 136 -10.33 17.56 12.76
N LYS A 137 -10.76 17.97 11.57
CA LYS A 137 -10.45 19.29 10.98
C LYS A 137 -11.40 20.43 11.38
N GLY A 138 -12.56 20.11 11.96
CA GLY A 138 -13.57 21.13 12.33
C GLY A 138 -14.20 21.86 11.13
N GLY A 139 -14.07 21.33 9.91
CA GLY A 139 -14.55 21.97 8.68
C GLY A 139 -13.56 22.95 8.04
N ASP A 140 -12.43 23.21 8.69
CA ASP A 140 -11.37 24.09 8.20
C ASP A 140 -10.57 23.39 7.07
N PRO A 141 -10.52 23.94 5.85
CA PRO A 141 -9.83 23.31 4.74
C PRO A 141 -8.31 23.31 4.89
N GLU A 142 -7.72 24.28 5.58
CA GLU A 142 -6.27 24.45 5.72
C GLU A 142 -5.68 23.49 6.76
N LYS A 143 -6.51 23.04 7.72
CA LYS A 143 -6.07 22.08 8.73
C LYS A 143 -5.81 20.69 8.18
N GLU A 144 -4.78 20.05 8.69
CA GLU A 144 -4.48 18.64 8.46
C GLU A 144 -5.18 17.76 9.49
N SER A 145 -5.53 16.52 9.11
CA SER A 145 -6.19 15.59 10.03
C SER A 145 -5.25 15.16 11.17
N PRO A 146 -5.64 15.34 12.45
CA PRO A 146 -4.85 14.88 13.59
C PRO A 146 -4.86 13.36 13.76
N TYR A 147 -5.74 12.65 13.06
CA TYR A 147 -5.82 11.19 13.06
C TYR A 147 -4.83 10.53 12.10
N CYS A 148 -4.18 11.33 11.24
CA CYS A 148 -3.12 10.89 10.35
C CYS A 148 -1.80 11.50 10.82
N VAL A 149 -0.93 10.65 11.35
CA VAL A 149 0.36 11.02 11.95
C VAL A 149 1.51 10.46 11.13
N GLU A 150 2.67 11.10 11.23
CA GLU A 150 3.87 10.69 10.51
C GLU A 150 4.88 10.04 11.46
N ALA A 151 5.57 9.02 10.96
CA ALA A 151 6.76 8.46 11.59
C ALA A 151 7.69 7.88 10.53
N GLY A 152 8.95 8.33 10.49
CA GLY A 152 9.96 7.81 9.59
C GLY A 152 9.62 8.01 8.11
N GLY A 153 9.00 9.15 7.78
CA GLY A 153 8.51 9.46 6.44
C GLY A 153 7.28 8.65 6.00
N ARG A 154 6.63 7.89 6.90
CA ARG A 154 5.42 7.11 6.58
C ARG A 154 4.25 7.61 7.39
N LEU A 155 3.06 7.44 6.83
CA LEU A 155 1.80 7.83 7.44
C LEU A 155 1.15 6.68 8.16
N TYR A 156 0.60 6.99 9.34
CA TYR A 156 -0.17 6.07 10.16
C TYR A 156 -1.50 6.70 10.55
N THR A 157 -2.54 5.89 10.61
CA THR A 157 -3.82 6.26 11.20
C THR A 157 -3.83 5.87 12.67
N ASP A 158 -4.14 6.82 13.54
CA ASP A 158 -4.46 6.51 14.93
C ASP A 158 -5.84 5.84 15.02
N VAL A 159 -5.85 4.55 15.34
CA VAL A 159 -7.06 3.72 15.40
C VAL A 159 -7.51 3.46 16.84
N THR A 160 -6.87 4.08 17.83
CA THR A 160 -7.01 3.79 19.27
C THR A 160 -8.48 3.82 19.73
N GLU A 161 -9.15 4.95 19.55
CA GLU A 161 -10.53 5.15 20.03
C GLU A 161 -11.53 4.28 19.28
N ALA A 162 -11.32 4.08 17.98
CA ALA A 162 -12.19 3.25 17.16
C ALA A 162 -12.04 1.76 17.50
N LEU A 163 -10.82 1.31 17.84
CA LEU A 163 -10.54 -0.06 18.24
C LEU A 163 -11.10 -0.39 19.63
N ARG A 164 -11.09 0.58 20.56
CA ARG A 164 -11.70 0.44 21.90
C ARG A 164 -13.22 0.20 21.86
N PHE A 165 -13.90 0.67 20.81
CA PHE A 165 -15.34 0.48 20.68
C PHE A 165 -15.70 -0.87 20.04
N LYS A 166 -16.11 -1.86 20.83
CA LYS A 166 -16.35 -3.27 20.41
C LYS A 166 -17.04 -3.49 19.04
N ARG A 167 -18.02 -2.66 18.65
CA ARG A 167 -18.68 -2.80 17.33
C ARG A 167 -17.83 -2.22 16.19
N ILE A 168 -17.24 -1.04 16.38
CA ILE A 168 -16.38 -0.38 15.38
C ILE A 168 -15.04 -1.13 15.29
N GLY A 169 -14.44 -1.53 16.41
CA GLY A 169 -13.21 -2.32 16.43
C GLY A 169 -13.36 -3.64 15.67
N ARG A 170 -14.48 -4.37 15.84
CA ARG A 170 -14.77 -5.57 15.02
C ARG A 170 -14.90 -5.24 13.54
N PHE A 171 -15.56 -4.14 13.19
CA PHE A 171 -15.66 -3.68 11.81
C PHE A 171 -14.29 -3.32 11.22
N LEU A 172 -13.46 -2.58 11.95
CA LEU A 172 -12.11 -2.19 11.55
C LEU A 172 -11.20 -3.40 11.34
N ILE A 173 -11.21 -4.36 12.27
CA ILE A 173 -10.46 -5.62 12.12
C ILE A 173 -10.97 -6.38 10.89
N GLY A 174 -12.29 -6.47 10.70
CA GLY A 174 -12.88 -7.13 9.54
C GLY A 174 -12.54 -6.45 8.20
N PHE A 175 -12.48 -5.13 8.18
CA PHE A 175 -12.01 -4.35 7.03
C PHE A 175 -10.52 -4.59 6.77
N ALA A 176 -9.68 -4.46 7.81
CA ALA A 176 -8.24 -4.72 7.73
C ALA A 176 -7.95 -6.12 7.19
N MET A 177 -8.70 -7.16 7.60
CA MET A 177 -8.52 -8.54 7.09
C MET A 177 -8.61 -8.64 5.56
N ARG A 178 -9.38 -7.75 4.90
CA ARG A 178 -9.55 -7.74 3.44
C ARG A 178 -8.44 -6.98 2.71
N VAL A 179 -7.77 -6.07 3.40
CA VAL A 179 -6.73 -5.19 2.86
C VAL A 179 -5.33 -5.70 3.20
N ASP A 180 -5.07 -6.03 4.47
CA ASP A 180 -3.83 -6.62 4.96
C ASP A 180 -4.13 -7.48 6.22
N ARG A 181 -3.93 -8.80 6.09
CA ARG A 181 -4.20 -9.76 7.17
C ARG A 181 -3.28 -9.57 8.39
N LEU A 182 -2.06 -9.07 8.20
CA LEU A 182 -1.10 -8.87 9.28
C LEU A 182 -1.48 -7.65 10.12
N ILE A 183 -1.96 -6.56 9.49
CA ILE A 183 -2.57 -5.44 10.22
C ILE A 183 -3.73 -5.96 11.07
N ALA A 184 -4.64 -6.75 10.50
CA ALA A 184 -5.78 -7.27 11.23
C ALA A 184 -5.40 -8.20 12.39
N GLY A 185 -4.39 -9.05 12.20
CA GLY A 185 -3.83 -9.90 13.25
C GLY A 185 -3.27 -9.08 14.41
N ALA A 186 -2.44 -8.08 14.10
CA ALA A 186 -1.87 -7.16 15.09
C ALA A 186 -2.94 -6.37 15.85
N LEU A 187 -3.94 -5.81 15.15
CA LEU A 187 -5.04 -5.08 15.79
C LEU A 187 -5.88 -6.00 16.71
N ARG A 188 -6.10 -7.26 16.32
CA ARG A 188 -6.82 -8.24 17.14
C ARG A 188 -6.04 -8.60 18.40
N GLU A 189 -4.73 -8.78 18.28
CA GLU A 189 -3.85 -9.05 19.43
C GLU A 189 -3.89 -7.89 20.43
N ILE A 190 -3.66 -6.65 19.96
CA ILE A 190 -3.66 -5.47 20.83
C ILE A 190 -5.03 -5.24 21.49
N ALA A 191 -6.13 -5.40 20.73
CA ALA A 191 -7.48 -5.26 21.28
C ALA A 191 -7.79 -6.27 22.41
N GLY A 192 -7.07 -7.40 22.45
CA GLY A 192 -7.17 -8.41 23.50
C GLY A 192 -6.33 -8.11 24.75
N ARG A 193 -5.41 -7.14 24.72
CA ARG A 193 -4.49 -6.87 25.84
C ARG A 193 -5.19 -6.15 27.00
N ARG A 194 -4.88 -6.57 28.23
CA ARG A 194 -5.44 -6.00 29.46
C ARG A 194 -5.16 -4.49 29.58
N GLU A 195 -3.93 -4.08 29.31
CA GLU A 195 -3.49 -2.68 29.33
C GLU A 195 -4.27 -1.78 28.36
N PHE A 196 -4.66 -2.32 27.20
CA PHE A 196 -5.43 -1.58 26.20
C PHE A 196 -6.91 -1.46 26.60
N GLN A 197 -7.46 -2.51 27.22
CA GLN A 197 -8.84 -2.55 27.70
C GLN A 197 -9.07 -1.73 28.98
N ALA A 198 -8.01 -1.48 29.76
CA ALA A 198 -8.07 -0.72 31.02
C ALA A 198 -8.53 0.75 30.85
N PHE A 199 -8.47 1.29 29.63
CA PHE A 199 -8.92 2.64 29.29
C PHE A 199 -10.21 2.58 28.46
N PRO A 200 -11.40 2.58 29.09
CA PRO A 200 -12.66 2.68 28.36
C PRO A 200 -12.77 4.07 27.73
N GLY A 201 -12.94 4.15 26.40
CA GLY A 201 -13.15 5.42 25.69
C GLY A 201 -14.39 6.15 26.21
N LEU A 202 -14.20 7.12 27.09
CA LEU A 202 -15.25 7.74 27.91
C LEU A 202 -16.08 8.80 27.15
N GLU A 203 -15.51 9.49 26.15
CA GLU A 203 -16.21 10.59 25.45
C GLU A 203 -16.73 10.23 24.04
N ALA A 204 -16.23 9.15 23.42
CA ALA A 204 -16.57 8.78 22.05
C ALA A 204 -17.99 8.19 21.88
N ARG A 205 -18.64 7.71 22.95
CA ARG A 205 -19.93 6.96 22.85
C ARG A 205 -21.06 7.72 22.15
N ARG A 206 -21.19 9.03 22.35
CA ARG A 206 -22.32 9.84 21.83
C ARG A 206 -22.00 10.61 20.54
N ALA A 207 -20.74 10.98 20.32
CA ALA A 207 -20.30 11.73 19.15
C ALA A 207 -20.05 10.82 17.94
N LEU A 208 -19.32 9.70 18.15
CA LEU A 208 -19.04 8.75 17.06
C LEU A 208 -20.29 8.02 16.58
N SER A 209 -21.25 7.71 17.47
CA SER A 209 -22.51 7.05 17.08
C SER A 209 -23.37 7.93 16.18
N ARG A 210 -23.60 9.21 16.54
CA ARG A 210 -24.34 10.15 15.70
C ARG A 210 -23.66 10.41 14.35
N ALA A 211 -22.35 10.63 14.34
CA ALA A 211 -21.57 10.81 13.10
C ALA A 211 -21.57 9.54 12.23
N PHE A 212 -21.49 8.36 12.85
CA PHE A 212 -21.58 7.08 12.15
C PHE A 212 -22.96 6.90 11.52
N PHE A 213 -24.06 7.12 12.25
CA PHE A 213 -25.40 6.98 11.69
C PHE A 213 -25.73 8.00 10.60
N SER A 214 -25.35 9.28 10.77
CA SER A 214 -25.61 10.33 9.77
C SER A 214 -24.80 10.12 8.47
N PHE A 215 -23.63 9.51 8.55
CA PHE A 215 -22.80 9.20 7.40
C PHE A 215 -23.20 7.87 6.72
N PHE A 216 -23.48 6.81 7.48
CA PHE A 216 -23.71 5.47 6.93
C PHE A 216 -25.14 5.20 6.48
N LEU A 217 -26.17 5.78 7.10
CA LEU A 217 -27.57 5.48 6.74
C LEU A 217 -27.91 5.88 5.27
N PRO A 218 -27.51 7.06 4.77
CA PRO A 218 -27.70 7.41 3.36
C PRO A 218 -26.92 6.49 2.40
N VAL A 219 -25.75 5.99 2.82
CA VAL A 219 -24.93 5.07 2.04
C VAL A 219 -25.65 3.73 1.88
N VAL A 220 -26.22 3.18 2.95
CA VAL A 220 -26.97 1.90 2.91
C VAL A 220 -28.22 2.03 2.03
N PHE A 221 -28.97 3.12 2.17
CA PHE A 221 -30.14 3.37 1.30
C PHE A 221 -29.74 3.48 -0.18
N ARG A 222 -28.64 4.19 -0.47
CA ARG A 222 -28.10 4.27 -1.84
C ARG A 222 -27.60 2.91 -2.36
N ILE A 223 -27.00 2.07 -1.53
CA ILE A 223 -26.63 0.70 -1.91
C ILE A 223 -27.89 -0.05 -2.34
N PHE A 224 -28.97 -0.01 -1.54
CA PHE A 224 -30.23 -0.65 -1.86
C PHE A 224 -30.81 -0.16 -3.20
N LEU A 225 -30.82 1.16 -3.45
CA LEU A 225 -31.29 1.72 -4.71
C LEU A 225 -30.46 1.24 -5.91
N ASN A 226 -29.14 1.29 -5.82
CA ASN A 226 -28.24 0.80 -6.88
C ASN A 226 -28.42 -0.72 -7.11
N PHE A 227 -28.70 -1.46 -6.05
CA PHE A 227 -28.85 -2.90 -6.10
C PHE A 227 -30.19 -3.33 -6.72
N TRP A 228 -31.31 -2.71 -6.36
CA TRP A 228 -32.66 -3.18 -6.73
C TRP A 228 -33.45 -2.28 -7.66
N VAL A 229 -33.22 -0.96 -7.64
CA VAL A 229 -34.11 0.01 -8.28
C VAL A 229 -33.50 0.62 -9.53
N LEU A 230 -32.24 1.04 -9.45
CA LEU A 230 -31.59 1.76 -10.54
C LEU A 230 -31.18 0.84 -11.68
N GLU A 231 -31.26 1.36 -12.89
CA GLU A 231 -30.68 0.70 -14.06
C GLU A 231 -29.14 0.88 -14.04
N PRO A 232 -28.35 -0.21 -13.94
CA PRO A 232 -26.91 -0.12 -13.65
C PRO A 232 -26.15 0.66 -14.72
N GLU A 233 -26.45 0.45 -15.99
CA GLU A 233 -25.79 1.08 -17.14
C GLU A 233 -26.08 2.59 -17.19
N ARG A 234 -27.33 2.99 -16.94
CA ARG A 234 -27.69 4.42 -16.85
C ARG A 234 -27.03 5.08 -15.64
N ALA A 235 -27.00 4.39 -14.51
CA ALA A 235 -26.36 4.87 -13.28
C ALA A 235 -24.83 4.99 -13.44
N GLU A 236 -24.22 4.06 -14.17
CA GLU A 236 -22.80 4.05 -14.54
C GLU A 236 -22.46 5.20 -15.47
N ALA A 237 -23.19 5.36 -16.58
CA ALA A 237 -22.99 6.46 -17.52
C ALA A 237 -23.20 7.83 -16.85
N GLY A 238 -24.20 7.94 -15.97
CA GLY A 238 -24.42 9.14 -15.16
C GLY A 238 -23.25 9.44 -14.22
N PHE A 239 -22.68 8.42 -13.59
CA PHE A 239 -21.52 8.58 -12.70
C PHE A 239 -20.26 9.02 -13.44
N ARG A 240 -20.00 8.46 -14.63
CA ARG A 240 -18.87 8.90 -15.49
C ARG A 240 -19.01 10.36 -15.92
N ARG A 241 -20.21 10.78 -16.34
CA ARG A 241 -20.49 12.19 -16.69
C ARG A 241 -20.26 13.13 -15.50
N GLU A 242 -20.60 12.70 -14.29
CA GLU A 242 -20.37 13.47 -13.07
C GLU A 242 -18.87 13.59 -12.76
N ILE A 243 -18.10 12.49 -12.90
CA ILE A 243 -16.63 12.52 -12.80
C ILE A 243 -16.04 13.56 -13.75
N ASP A 244 -16.42 13.52 -15.03
CA ASP A 244 -15.88 14.44 -16.03
C ASP A 244 -16.25 15.91 -15.73
N ARG A 245 -17.47 16.16 -15.27
CA ARG A 245 -17.93 17.49 -14.87
C ARG A 245 -17.11 18.03 -13.68
N ARG A 246 -16.88 17.21 -12.66
CA ARG A 246 -16.07 17.60 -11.48
C ARG A 246 -14.63 17.88 -11.87
N LEU A 247 -14.03 17.02 -12.69
CA LEU A 247 -12.65 17.19 -13.14
C LEU A 247 -12.47 18.48 -13.94
N ARG A 248 -13.37 18.79 -14.88
CA ARG A 248 -13.34 20.07 -15.61
C ARG A 248 -13.41 21.26 -14.67
N ARG A 249 -14.36 21.25 -13.71
CA ARG A 249 -14.50 22.33 -12.73
C ARG A 249 -13.24 22.54 -11.89
N VAL A 250 -12.63 21.45 -11.39
CA VAL A 250 -11.39 21.55 -10.60
C VAL A 250 -10.25 22.09 -11.46
N GLN A 251 -10.10 21.57 -12.68
CA GLN A 251 -9.07 21.99 -13.61
C GLN A 251 -9.20 23.48 -13.98
N GLU A 252 -10.41 23.94 -14.30
CA GLU A 252 -10.70 25.35 -14.61
C GLU A 252 -10.37 26.25 -13.41
N ARG A 253 -10.86 25.90 -12.20
CA ARG A 253 -10.61 26.68 -10.98
C ARG A 253 -9.11 26.83 -10.69
N LEU A 254 -8.34 25.74 -10.79
CA LEU A 254 -6.91 25.76 -10.52
C LEU A 254 -6.12 26.54 -11.59
N ARG A 255 -6.51 26.43 -12.86
CA ARG A 255 -5.87 27.16 -13.97
C ARG A 255 -6.17 28.66 -13.94
N SER A 256 -7.37 29.05 -13.54
CA SER A 256 -7.76 30.47 -13.44
C SER A 256 -7.21 31.16 -12.18
N ALA A 257 -6.73 30.39 -11.20
CA ALA A 257 -6.20 30.96 -9.97
C ALA A 257 -4.80 31.56 -10.22
N PRO A 258 -4.57 32.83 -9.83
CA PRO A 258 -3.25 33.43 -9.95
C PRO A 258 -2.25 32.72 -9.04
N GLN A 259 -0.97 32.74 -9.42
CA GLN A 259 0.10 32.16 -8.60
C GLN A 259 0.20 32.87 -7.25
N GLY A 260 0.58 32.12 -6.21
CA GLY A 260 0.74 32.62 -4.85
C GLY A 260 -0.08 31.87 -3.80
N PRO A 261 -0.11 32.37 -2.55
CA PRO A 261 -0.66 31.63 -1.41
C PRO A 261 -2.17 31.36 -1.54
N GLY A 262 -2.91 32.21 -2.26
CA GLY A 262 -4.33 31.98 -2.57
C GLY A 262 -4.58 30.71 -3.39
N ARG A 263 -3.66 30.34 -4.29
CA ARG A 263 -3.76 29.10 -5.08
C ARG A 263 -3.52 27.87 -4.20
N VAL A 264 -2.63 27.96 -3.21
CA VAL A 264 -2.40 26.88 -2.23
C VAL A 264 -3.63 26.68 -1.33
N ARG A 265 -4.26 27.77 -0.86
CA ARG A 265 -5.53 27.70 -0.11
C ARG A 265 -6.65 27.07 -0.93
N LEU A 266 -6.77 27.45 -2.20
CA LEU A 266 -7.70 26.81 -3.13
C LEU A 266 -7.42 25.30 -3.29
N ILE A 267 -6.16 24.89 -3.35
CA ILE A 267 -5.78 23.47 -3.37
C ILE A 267 -6.27 22.76 -2.09
N GLN A 268 -6.08 23.36 -0.92
CA GLN A 268 -6.54 22.81 0.37
C GLN A 268 -8.07 22.68 0.42
N GLU A 269 -8.81 23.64 -0.14
CA GLU A 269 -10.28 23.53 -0.32
C GLU A 269 -10.67 22.37 -1.22
N VAL A 270 -10.03 22.24 -2.38
CA VAL A 270 -10.28 21.15 -3.35
C VAL A 270 -10.04 19.79 -2.68
N LEU A 271 -8.92 19.64 -1.98
CA LEU A 271 -8.56 18.42 -1.24
C LEU A 271 -9.59 18.09 -0.16
N SER A 272 -10.00 19.09 0.62
CA SER A 272 -11.01 18.94 1.67
C SER A 272 -12.40 18.59 1.13
N GLY A 273 -12.67 18.92 -0.13
CA GLY A 273 -13.88 18.55 -0.85
C GLY A 273 -13.89 17.12 -1.40
N LEU A 274 -12.74 16.47 -1.61
CA LEU A 274 -12.64 15.12 -2.21
C LEU A 274 -13.44 14.04 -1.46
N PRO A 275 -13.50 14.00 -0.12
CA PRO A 275 -14.31 13.02 0.62
C PRO A 275 -15.79 12.99 0.23
N SER A 276 -16.34 14.10 -0.27
CA SER A 276 -17.73 14.17 -0.73
C SER A 276 -18.00 13.21 -1.89
N PHE A 277 -17.03 13.03 -2.79
CA PHE A 277 -17.12 12.15 -3.94
C PHE A 277 -17.18 10.66 -3.53
N PHE A 278 -16.47 10.27 -2.47
CA PHE A 278 -16.56 8.90 -1.94
C PHE A 278 -17.97 8.54 -1.46
N ARG A 279 -18.73 9.48 -0.90
CA ARG A 279 -20.14 9.24 -0.51
C ARG A 279 -21.05 8.90 -1.69
N GLU A 280 -20.63 9.23 -2.91
CA GLU A 280 -21.34 8.89 -4.14
C GLU A 280 -20.79 7.63 -4.80
N ALA A 281 -19.47 7.44 -4.77
CA ALA A 281 -18.82 6.27 -5.36
C ALA A 281 -19.05 4.97 -4.56
N VAL A 282 -18.87 5.03 -3.24
CA VAL A 282 -18.89 3.85 -2.34
C VAL A 282 -20.17 3.03 -2.48
N PRO A 283 -21.39 3.62 -2.50
CA PRO A 283 -22.60 2.82 -2.65
C PRO A 283 -22.66 1.95 -3.90
N ARG A 284 -22.11 2.42 -5.03
CA ARG A 284 -22.10 1.69 -6.31
C ARG A 284 -21.12 0.52 -6.25
N VAL A 285 -19.87 0.79 -5.88
CA VAL A 285 -18.84 -0.24 -5.75
C VAL A 285 -19.25 -1.29 -4.71
N ALA A 286 -19.83 -0.86 -3.58
CA ALA A 286 -20.37 -1.76 -2.57
C ALA A 286 -21.49 -2.64 -3.12
N ALA A 287 -22.44 -2.08 -3.90
CA ALA A 287 -23.49 -2.87 -4.55
C ALA A 287 -22.93 -3.93 -5.52
N GLY A 288 -21.87 -3.60 -6.27
CA GLY A 288 -21.14 -4.57 -7.11
C GLY A 288 -20.53 -5.72 -6.31
N ILE A 289 -19.78 -5.40 -5.25
CA ILE A 289 -19.16 -6.41 -4.36
C ILE A 289 -20.22 -7.26 -3.65
N LEU A 290 -21.30 -6.64 -3.15
CA LEU A 290 -22.42 -7.35 -2.52
C LEU A 290 -23.08 -8.32 -3.50
N SER A 291 -23.26 -7.90 -4.76
CA SER A 291 -23.84 -8.75 -5.80
C SER A 291 -22.96 -9.96 -6.09
N TRP A 292 -21.64 -9.76 -6.14
CA TRP A 292 -20.69 -10.86 -6.30
C TRP A 292 -20.74 -11.86 -5.14
N ASN A 293 -20.67 -11.39 -3.90
CA ASN A 293 -20.76 -12.26 -2.72
C ASN A 293 -22.08 -13.02 -2.63
N LEU A 294 -23.17 -12.43 -3.12
CA LEU A 294 -24.47 -13.10 -3.19
C LEU A 294 -24.49 -14.15 -4.30
N LEU A 295 -23.88 -13.89 -5.46
CA LEU A 295 -23.71 -14.90 -6.51
C LEU A 295 -22.95 -16.13 -6.02
N GLU A 296 -21.89 -15.97 -5.23
CA GLU A 296 -21.18 -17.10 -4.60
C GLU A 296 -22.10 -17.93 -3.71
N LYS A 297 -22.96 -17.27 -2.91
CA LYS A 297 -23.95 -17.97 -2.07
C LYS A 297 -25.05 -18.64 -2.88
N PHE A 298 -25.44 -18.05 -4.02
CA PHE A 298 -26.49 -18.59 -4.89
C PHE A 298 -26.01 -19.78 -5.72
N ALA A 299 -24.75 -19.79 -6.14
CA ALA A 299 -24.25 -20.79 -7.07
C ALA A 299 -24.09 -22.17 -6.41
N GLY A 300 -23.87 -22.23 -5.09
CA GLY A 300 -23.67 -23.48 -4.33
C GLY A 300 -22.21 -23.68 -3.92
N ARG A 301 -21.88 -24.85 -3.37
CA ARG A 301 -20.50 -25.21 -2.96
C ARG A 301 -19.78 -26.15 -3.94
N GLU A 302 -20.37 -26.46 -5.09
CA GLU A 302 -19.69 -27.29 -6.09
C GLU A 302 -18.57 -26.48 -6.75
N GLU A 303 -17.45 -27.15 -7.04
CA GLU A 303 -16.25 -26.52 -7.58
C GLU A 303 -16.50 -25.80 -8.91
N LYS A 304 -17.34 -26.39 -9.78
CA LYS A 304 -17.72 -25.82 -11.07
C LYS A 304 -18.54 -24.52 -10.95
N ASP A 305 -19.34 -24.40 -9.90
CA ASP A 305 -20.14 -23.20 -9.64
C ASP A 305 -19.27 -22.03 -9.16
N SER A 306 -18.29 -22.34 -8.31
CA SER A 306 -17.29 -21.37 -7.87
C SER A 306 -16.47 -20.84 -9.04
N ALA A 307 -16.11 -21.70 -9.99
CA ALA A 307 -15.43 -21.32 -11.22
C ALA A 307 -16.28 -20.40 -12.12
N ASP A 308 -17.58 -20.68 -12.30
CA ASP A 308 -18.48 -19.84 -13.09
C ASP A 308 -18.69 -18.46 -12.43
N VAL A 309 -18.84 -18.39 -11.11
CA VAL A 309 -18.93 -17.10 -10.39
C VAL A 309 -17.64 -16.29 -10.50
N ALA A 310 -16.47 -16.96 -10.43
CA ALA A 310 -15.18 -16.30 -10.66
C ALA A 310 -15.03 -15.82 -12.13
N ALA A 311 -15.59 -16.53 -13.10
CA ALA A 311 -15.56 -16.13 -14.51
C ALA A 311 -16.42 -14.88 -14.78
N VAL A 312 -17.55 -14.71 -14.10
CA VAL A 312 -18.46 -13.55 -14.26
C VAL A 312 -17.77 -12.20 -14.05
N VAL A 313 -16.69 -12.14 -13.27
CA VAL A 313 -15.94 -10.89 -13.00
C VAL A 313 -14.72 -10.70 -13.90
N ARG A 314 -14.51 -11.57 -14.90
CA ARG A 314 -13.45 -11.42 -15.92
C ARG A 314 -13.92 -10.54 -17.09
N GLY A 315 -12.96 -9.95 -17.81
CA GLY A 315 -13.21 -9.15 -19.01
C GLY A 315 -14.23 -8.02 -18.80
N LEU A 316 -14.09 -7.27 -17.69
CA LEU A 316 -15.00 -6.18 -17.34
C LEU A 316 -14.77 -4.97 -18.26
N ARG A 317 -15.75 -4.69 -19.12
CA ARG A 317 -15.71 -3.50 -19.98
C ARG A 317 -15.86 -2.23 -19.15
N GLY A 318 -15.04 -1.22 -19.44
CA GLY A 318 -15.16 0.08 -18.80
C GLY A 318 -14.42 0.25 -17.48
N ASN A 319 -13.68 -0.77 -17.03
CA ASN A 319 -12.66 -0.60 -16.01
C ASN A 319 -11.53 0.28 -16.57
N VAL A 320 -11.33 1.45 -15.95
CA VAL A 320 -10.35 2.45 -16.39
C VAL A 320 -8.93 1.89 -16.45
N THR A 321 -8.54 1.05 -15.50
CA THR A 321 -7.17 0.51 -15.47
C THR A 321 -6.99 -0.56 -16.53
N THR A 322 -8.01 -1.39 -16.77
CA THR A 322 -8.00 -2.37 -17.86
C THR A 322 -7.95 -1.66 -19.22
N GLU A 323 -8.76 -0.61 -19.45
CA GLU A 323 -8.70 0.16 -20.70
C GLU A 323 -7.34 0.82 -20.92
N MET A 324 -6.70 1.31 -19.86
CA MET A 324 -5.35 1.85 -19.92
C MET A 324 -4.33 0.80 -20.39
N ASP A 325 -4.37 -0.43 -19.84
CA ASP A 325 -3.49 -1.51 -20.26
C ASP A 325 -3.72 -1.90 -21.73
N LEU A 326 -4.99 -1.92 -22.15
CA LEU A 326 -5.35 -2.22 -23.52
C LEU A 326 -4.90 -1.12 -24.49
N GLU A 327 -5.06 0.16 -24.14
CA GLU A 327 -4.53 1.29 -24.92
C GLU A 327 -2.98 1.26 -24.98
N LEU A 328 -2.31 0.78 -23.93
CA LEU A 328 -0.86 0.58 -23.96
C LEU A 328 -0.44 -0.56 -24.91
N GLY A 329 -1.22 -1.64 -24.97
CA GLY A 329 -1.06 -2.67 -25.99
C GLY A 329 -1.28 -2.13 -27.40
N ASP A 330 -2.26 -1.22 -27.59
CA ASP A 330 -2.52 -0.57 -28.88
C ASP A 330 -1.33 0.32 -29.31
N LEU A 331 -0.64 0.97 -28.36
CA LEU A 331 0.61 1.70 -28.65
C LEU A 331 1.71 0.77 -29.17
N ALA A 332 1.85 -0.41 -28.56
CA ALA A 332 2.79 -1.41 -29.05
C ALA A 332 2.39 -1.89 -30.46
N ASP A 333 1.10 -2.04 -30.76
CA ASP A 333 0.61 -2.37 -32.11
C ASP A 333 0.91 -1.27 -33.14
N VAL A 334 0.78 0.01 -32.76
CA VAL A 334 1.17 1.13 -33.63
C VAL A 334 2.64 1.02 -33.98
N ALA A 335 3.50 0.74 -33.00
CA ALA A 335 4.92 0.54 -33.24
C ALA A 335 5.22 -0.70 -34.10
N ARG A 336 4.55 -1.83 -33.89
CA ARG A 336 4.75 -3.07 -34.68
C ARG A 336 4.53 -2.87 -36.18
N ARG A 337 3.64 -1.95 -36.58
CA ARG A 337 3.39 -1.63 -37.98
C ARG A 337 4.59 -0.98 -38.69
N TYR A 338 5.56 -0.47 -37.93
CA TYR A 338 6.74 0.22 -38.43
C TYR A 338 8.01 -0.40 -37.81
N PRO A 339 8.69 -1.33 -38.52
CA PRO A 339 9.85 -2.04 -37.97
C PRO A 339 10.98 -1.14 -37.45
N ALA A 340 11.18 0.04 -38.07
CA ALA A 340 12.14 1.02 -37.62
C ALA A 340 11.78 1.61 -36.24
N ALA A 341 10.52 2.03 -36.05
CA ALA A 341 10.03 2.53 -34.77
C ALA A 341 10.04 1.45 -33.68
N ALA A 342 9.66 0.21 -34.00
CA ALA A 342 9.72 -0.91 -33.06
C ALA A 342 11.16 -1.16 -32.55
N ARG A 343 12.15 -1.19 -33.45
CA ARG A 343 13.57 -1.33 -33.07
C ARG A 343 14.06 -0.17 -32.20
N CYS A 344 13.67 1.07 -32.52
CA CYS A 344 13.99 2.22 -31.68
C CYS A 344 13.42 2.07 -30.26
N LEU A 345 12.18 1.59 -30.12
CA LEU A 345 11.57 1.35 -28.81
C LEU A 345 12.22 0.21 -28.03
N GLU A 346 12.67 -0.84 -28.72
CA GLU A 346 13.43 -1.93 -28.10
C GLU A 346 14.78 -1.48 -27.56
N GLN A 347 15.38 -0.44 -28.14
CA GLN A 347 16.69 0.12 -27.76
C GLN A 347 16.58 1.36 -26.86
N ALA A 348 15.41 2.00 -26.80
CA ALA A 348 15.21 3.24 -26.06
C ALA A 348 15.48 3.07 -24.57
N GLN A 349 16.31 3.96 -24.04
CA GLN A 349 16.40 4.20 -22.60
C GLN A 349 15.30 5.18 -22.16
N ALA A 350 15.05 5.20 -20.86
CA ALA A 350 14.06 6.07 -20.23
C ALA A 350 14.25 7.55 -20.59
N GLY A 351 13.19 8.25 -20.98
CA GLY A 351 13.17 9.72 -21.14
C GLY A 351 13.25 10.23 -22.58
N ASP A 352 14.01 9.57 -23.46
CA ASP A 352 14.33 10.10 -24.80
C ASP A 352 13.47 9.50 -25.92
N ILE A 353 12.42 8.75 -25.59
CA ILE A 353 11.60 7.98 -26.55
C ILE A 353 11.06 8.83 -27.70
N LEU A 354 10.57 10.05 -27.42
CA LEU A 354 10.03 10.93 -28.44
C LEU A 354 11.12 11.55 -29.31
N ASP A 355 12.30 11.79 -28.74
CA ASP A 355 13.44 12.34 -29.48
C ASP A 355 14.09 11.28 -30.37
N LEU A 356 14.23 10.05 -29.88
CA LEU A 356 14.75 8.90 -30.64
C LEU A 356 13.88 8.50 -31.83
N LEU A 357 12.59 8.84 -31.80
CA LEU A 357 11.64 8.54 -32.88
C LEU A 357 11.56 9.67 -33.92
N LYS A 358 12.24 10.81 -33.71
CA LYS A 358 12.28 11.88 -34.71
C LYS A 358 13.00 11.42 -35.98
N GLY A 359 12.37 11.62 -37.13
CA GLY A 359 12.92 11.22 -38.43
C GLY A 359 12.91 9.71 -38.69
N VAL A 360 12.36 8.89 -37.79
CA VAL A 360 12.18 7.45 -37.99
C VAL A 360 10.85 7.19 -38.69
N GLU A 361 10.82 6.26 -39.65
CA GLU A 361 9.59 5.83 -40.30
C GLU A 361 8.56 5.33 -39.27
N GLY A 362 7.36 5.90 -39.27
CA GLY A 362 6.32 5.62 -38.28
C GLY A 362 6.48 6.35 -36.94
N GLY A 363 7.59 7.05 -36.73
CA GLY A 363 7.91 7.76 -35.48
C GLY A 363 6.89 8.84 -35.11
N GLU A 364 6.49 9.69 -36.06
CA GLU A 364 5.47 10.74 -35.80
C GLU A 364 4.08 10.16 -35.52
N VAL A 365 3.72 9.06 -36.18
CA VAL A 365 2.45 8.36 -35.94
C VAL A 365 2.42 7.80 -34.52
N PHE A 366 3.50 7.13 -34.10
CA PHE A 366 3.64 6.65 -32.74
C PHE A 366 3.67 7.81 -31.73
N ALA A 367 4.43 8.86 -31.99
CA ALA A 367 4.53 10.02 -31.10
C ALA A 367 3.18 10.69 -30.87
N GLY A 368 2.35 10.81 -31.92
CA GLY A 368 0.97 11.28 -31.81
C GLY A 368 0.12 10.41 -30.89
N ALA A 369 0.15 9.09 -31.10
CA ALA A 369 -0.58 8.14 -30.25
C ALA A 369 -0.09 8.16 -28.80
N PHE A 370 1.23 8.24 -28.59
CA PHE A 370 1.84 8.27 -27.26
C PHE A 370 1.50 9.57 -26.50
N ARG A 371 1.50 10.72 -27.18
CA ARG A 371 1.04 12.00 -26.59
C ARG A 371 -0.42 11.94 -26.15
N GLU A 372 -1.30 11.31 -26.94
CA GLU A 372 -2.71 11.12 -26.58
C GLU A 372 -2.87 10.18 -25.36
N PHE A 373 -2.09 9.10 -25.29
CA PHE A 373 -2.05 8.24 -24.12
C PHE A 373 -1.62 9.01 -22.87
N LEU A 374 -0.53 9.80 -22.95
CA LEU A 374 -0.06 10.63 -21.84
C LEU A 374 -1.06 11.73 -21.45
N ARG A 375 -1.84 12.26 -22.39
CA ARG A 375 -2.92 13.20 -22.08
C ARG A 375 -4.00 12.55 -21.20
N LYS A 376 -4.34 11.29 -21.45
CA LYS A 376 -5.37 10.54 -20.71
C LYS A 376 -4.86 9.95 -19.39
N TYR A 377 -3.65 9.40 -19.38
CA TYR A 377 -3.12 8.58 -18.28
C TYR A 377 -1.80 9.08 -17.70
N GLY A 378 -1.18 10.09 -18.30
CA GLY A 378 0.15 10.58 -17.92
C GLY A 378 0.24 11.19 -16.52
N MET A 379 -0.90 11.41 -15.84
CA MET A 379 -0.94 11.80 -14.43
C MET A 379 -0.69 10.65 -13.44
N ARG A 380 -0.76 9.39 -13.92
CA ARG A 380 -0.40 8.21 -13.12
C ARG A 380 1.12 8.07 -13.01
N GLY A 381 1.58 7.22 -12.11
CA GLY A 381 2.99 6.93 -11.88
C GLY A 381 3.18 5.95 -10.74
N GLN A 382 4.41 5.44 -10.56
CA GLN A 382 4.73 4.58 -9.43
C GLN A 382 4.57 5.36 -8.11
N GLY A 383 3.88 4.78 -7.13
CA GLY A 383 3.58 5.45 -5.87
C GLY A 383 2.72 6.70 -6.07
N GLU A 384 1.75 6.66 -7.00
CA GLU A 384 0.93 7.83 -7.42
C GLU A 384 0.20 8.55 -6.28
N VAL A 385 0.06 7.89 -5.13
CA VAL A 385 -0.53 8.44 -3.90
C VAL A 385 0.31 9.59 -3.35
N ASP A 386 1.63 9.51 -3.49
CA ASP A 386 2.53 10.61 -3.19
C ASP A 386 2.54 11.58 -4.37
N ILE A 387 2.03 12.79 -4.14
CA ILE A 387 2.03 13.84 -5.15
C ILE A 387 3.44 14.35 -5.45
N GLY A 388 4.42 14.13 -4.57
CA GLY A 388 5.80 14.51 -4.77
C GLY A 388 6.52 13.63 -5.79
N ARG A 389 6.01 12.43 -6.10
CA ARG A 389 6.62 11.52 -7.08
C ARG A 389 6.38 11.96 -8.53
N PRO A 390 7.35 11.74 -9.43
CA PRO A 390 7.17 11.96 -10.86
C PRO A 390 6.01 11.14 -11.42
N ARG A 391 5.27 11.75 -12.36
CA ARG A 391 4.22 11.08 -13.15
C ARG A 391 4.78 10.58 -14.47
N TRP A 392 4.06 9.71 -15.18
CA TRP A 392 4.49 9.17 -16.47
C TRP A 392 4.73 10.23 -17.54
N ARG A 393 4.00 11.35 -17.50
CA ARG A 393 4.24 12.49 -18.40
C ARG A 393 5.58 13.19 -18.14
N GLU A 394 6.12 13.07 -16.93
CA GLU A 394 7.42 13.64 -16.54
C GLU A 394 8.54 12.62 -16.72
N ASN A 395 8.26 11.33 -16.48
CA ASN A 395 9.18 10.23 -16.69
C ASN A 395 8.44 8.99 -17.25
N PRO A 396 8.46 8.78 -18.59
CA PRO A 396 7.75 7.68 -19.23
C PRO A 396 8.48 6.33 -19.16
N ALA A 397 9.64 6.24 -18.49
CA ALA A 397 10.51 5.04 -18.45
C ALA A 397 9.75 3.72 -18.34
N MET A 398 8.83 3.66 -17.40
CA MET A 398 8.09 2.44 -17.08
C MET A 398 7.07 2.08 -18.17
N LEU A 399 6.48 3.06 -18.86
CA LEU A 399 5.67 2.81 -20.04
C LEU A 399 6.51 2.24 -21.18
N VAL A 400 7.74 2.73 -21.35
CA VAL A 400 8.68 2.19 -22.36
C VAL A 400 8.98 0.72 -22.08
N GLN A 401 9.33 0.36 -20.84
CA GLN A 401 9.60 -1.05 -20.50
C GLN A 401 8.38 -1.94 -20.71
N ALA A 402 7.19 -1.47 -20.34
CA ALA A 402 5.95 -2.20 -20.56
C ALA A 402 5.65 -2.40 -22.06
N MET A 403 5.88 -1.38 -22.89
CA MET A 403 5.73 -1.50 -24.34
C MET A 403 6.74 -2.49 -24.94
N ARG A 404 7.99 -2.50 -24.47
CA ARG A 404 9.01 -3.48 -24.89
C ARG A 404 8.59 -4.92 -24.58
N GLY A 405 8.03 -5.15 -23.39
CA GLY A 405 7.45 -6.45 -23.03
C GLY A 405 6.37 -6.88 -24.02
N ASN A 406 5.48 -5.96 -24.38
CA ASN A 406 4.45 -6.22 -25.37
C ASN A 406 5.04 -6.54 -26.76
N LEU A 407 6.02 -5.76 -27.24
CA LEU A 407 6.67 -5.95 -28.54
C LEU A 407 7.30 -7.35 -28.72
N ALA A 408 7.67 -8.04 -27.63
CA ALA A 408 8.20 -9.40 -27.70
C ALA A 408 7.22 -10.45 -28.28
N SER A 409 5.91 -10.16 -28.29
CA SER A 409 4.90 -10.97 -28.99
C SER A 409 4.69 -10.48 -30.43
N PRO A 410 4.71 -11.36 -31.45
CA PRO A 410 4.59 -10.96 -32.86
C PRO A 410 3.14 -10.65 -33.30
N GLU A 411 2.12 -11.00 -32.52
CA GLU A 411 0.71 -10.88 -32.95
C GLU A 411 0.10 -9.50 -32.64
N ILE A 412 -0.39 -8.83 -33.70
CA ILE A 412 -1.13 -7.56 -33.58
C ILE A 412 -2.52 -7.80 -32.96
N GLY A 413 -2.90 -6.98 -31.98
CA GLY A 413 -4.22 -7.00 -31.33
C GLY A 413 -4.44 -8.14 -30.34
N LEU A 414 -3.39 -8.90 -29.99
CA LEU A 414 -3.48 -10.05 -29.08
C LEU A 414 -4.12 -9.69 -27.73
N HIS A 415 -3.77 -8.54 -27.15
CA HIS A 415 -4.32 -8.08 -25.86
C HIS A 415 -5.83 -7.79 -25.94
N ARG A 416 -6.30 -7.16 -27.01
CA ARG A 416 -7.74 -6.93 -27.25
C ARG A 416 -8.48 -8.26 -27.45
N LYS A 417 -7.95 -9.17 -28.29
CA LYS A 417 -8.54 -10.51 -28.50
C LYS A 417 -8.63 -11.32 -27.20
N ARG A 418 -7.58 -11.30 -26.38
CA ARG A 418 -7.57 -11.97 -25.06
C ARG A 418 -8.66 -11.40 -24.15
N HIS A 419 -8.80 -10.08 -24.10
CA HIS A 419 -9.83 -9.43 -23.30
C HIS A 419 -11.25 -9.76 -23.80
N GLU A 420 -11.48 -9.76 -25.12
CA GLU A 420 -12.75 -10.16 -25.72
C GLU A 420 -13.11 -11.62 -25.41
N ARG A 421 -12.14 -12.53 -25.47
CA ARG A 421 -12.35 -13.93 -25.09
C ARG A 421 -12.79 -14.06 -23.63
N LEU A 422 -12.12 -13.36 -22.72
CA LEU A 422 -12.49 -13.34 -21.29
C LEU A 422 -13.89 -12.75 -21.06
N ALA A 423 -14.26 -11.71 -21.81
CA ALA A 423 -15.59 -11.13 -21.75
C ALA A 423 -16.67 -12.12 -22.22
N LYS A 424 -16.41 -12.87 -23.29
CA LYS A 424 -17.31 -13.92 -23.80
C LYS A 424 -17.44 -15.09 -22.82
N GLU A 425 -16.33 -15.57 -22.25
CA GLU A 425 -16.33 -16.60 -21.21
C GLU A 425 -17.18 -16.19 -20.00
N ALA A 426 -17.12 -14.90 -19.61
CA ALA A 426 -17.91 -14.36 -18.51
C ALA A 426 -19.42 -14.30 -18.83
N GLU A 427 -19.79 -13.97 -20.08
CA GLU A 427 -21.18 -14.00 -20.54
C GLU A 427 -21.75 -15.42 -20.55
N GLU A 428 -20.99 -16.38 -21.06
CA GLU A 428 -21.36 -17.79 -21.07
C GLU A 428 -21.49 -18.36 -19.65
N ALA A 429 -20.57 -18.01 -18.74
CA ALA A 429 -20.65 -18.38 -17.32
C ALA A 429 -21.90 -17.79 -16.65
N GLY A 430 -22.20 -16.51 -16.92
CA GLY A 430 -23.43 -15.87 -16.46
C GLY A 430 -24.69 -16.60 -16.96
N ALA A 431 -24.71 -17.01 -18.23
CA ALA A 431 -25.81 -17.77 -18.81
C ALA A 431 -26.00 -19.14 -18.13
N ARG A 432 -24.90 -19.86 -17.86
CA ARG A 432 -24.91 -21.14 -17.12
C ARG A 432 -25.48 -20.98 -15.71
N LEU A 433 -25.05 -19.96 -14.97
CA LEU A 433 -25.57 -19.67 -13.62
C LEU A 433 -27.08 -19.37 -13.64
N ILE A 434 -27.54 -18.58 -14.62
CA ILE A 434 -28.97 -18.29 -14.79
C ILE A 434 -29.75 -19.56 -15.14
N GLN A 435 -29.21 -20.40 -16.03
CA GLN A 435 -29.86 -21.64 -16.44
C GLN A 435 -29.95 -22.64 -15.27
N LYS A 436 -28.90 -22.76 -14.46
CA LYS A 436 -28.91 -23.58 -13.24
C LYS A 436 -29.96 -23.07 -12.26
N ALA A 437 -30.00 -21.76 -12.02
CA ALA A 437 -31.00 -21.15 -11.14
C ALA A 437 -32.45 -21.43 -11.55
N LYS A 438 -32.74 -21.64 -12.84
CA LYS A 438 -34.09 -22.01 -13.32
C LYS A 438 -34.53 -23.43 -12.94
N ARG A 439 -33.58 -24.33 -12.66
CA ARG A 439 -33.87 -25.76 -12.41
C ARG A 439 -34.31 -26.04 -10.96
N ASP A 440 -34.20 -25.06 -10.07
CA ASP A 440 -34.60 -25.17 -8.67
C ASP A 440 -36.12 -24.94 -8.44
N SER A 441 -36.63 -25.43 -7.31
CA SER A 441 -37.93 -25.00 -6.75
C SER A 441 -37.85 -23.49 -6.46
N TRP A 442 -38.66 -22.66 -7.15
CA TRP A 442 -38.57 -21.17 -7.30
C TRP A 442 -37.66 -20.64 -8.42
N GLY A 443 -37.37 -21.47 -9.43
CA GLY A 443 -36.36 -21.16 -10.44
C GLY A 443 -36.58 -19.90 -11.28
N PHE A 444 -37.82 -19.46 -11.50
CA PHE A 444 -38.08 -18.20 -12.21
C PHE A 444 -37.59 -16.97 -11.43
N VAL A 445 -37.89 -16.90 -10.13
CA VAL A 445 -37.47 -15.81 -9.25
C VAL A 445 -35.96 -15.83 -9.04
N LYS A 446 -35.38 -17.02 -8.83
CA LYS A 446 -33.93 -17.20 -8.70
C LYS A 446 -33.19 -16.80 -9.97
N ALA A 447 -33.70 -17.15 -11.15
CA ALA A 447 -33.09 -16.76 -12.43
C ALA A 447 -33.20 -15.26 -12.71
N TRP A 448 -34.34 -14.63 -12.36
CA TRP A 448 -34.48 -13.17 -12.42
C TRP A 448 -33.45 -12.48 -11.52
N MET A 449 -33.31 -12.95 -10.28
CA MET A 449 -32.36 -12.42 -9.32
C MET A 449 -30.92 -12.65 -9.77
N ALA A 450 -30.55 -13.85 -10.23
CA ALA A 450 -29.21 -14.14 -10.76
C ALA A 450 -28.86 -13.21 -11.93
N ARG A 451 -29.79 -12.99 -12.87
CA ARG A 451 -29.60 -12.04 -13.97
C ARG A 451 -29.38 -10.61 -13.45
N ARG A 452 -30.16 -10.17 -12.46
CA ARG A 452 -29.99 -8.85 -11.83
C ARG A 452 -28.63 -8.72 -11.15
N LEU A 453 -28.24 -9.72 -10.36
CA LEU A 453 -26.97 -9.76 -9.64
C LEU A 453 -25.77 -9.73 -10.61
N ILE A 454 -25.80 -10.52 -11.69
CA ILE A 454 -24.75 -10.52 -12.72
C ILE A 454 -24.62 -9.12 -13.36
N ARG A 455 -25.75 -8.50 -13.74
CA ARG A 455 -25.78 -7.16 -14.35
C ARG A 455 -25.20 -6.10 -13.41
N VAL A 456 -25.67 -6.07 -12.15
CA VAL A 456 -25.17 -5.13 -11.13
C VAL A 456 -23.70 -5.36 -10.81
N CYS A 457 -23.29 -6.63 -10.67
CA CYS A 457 -21.93 -7.05 -10.42
C CYS A 457 -20.99 -6.53 -11.53
N ARG A 458 -21.27 -6.86 -12.80
CA ARG A 458 -20.40 -6.49 -13.93
C ARG A 458 -20.32 -4.97 -14.13
N CYS A 459 -21.45 -4.25 -14.09
CA CYS A 459 -21.45 -2.80 -14.26
C CYS A 459 -20.70 -2.08 -13.14
N TYR A 460 -20.98 -2.40 -11.87
CA TYR A 460 -20.41 -1.63 -10.75
C TYR A 460 -19.01 -2.10 -10.33
N LEU A 461 -18.62 -3.34 -10.59
CA LEU A 461 -17.22 -3.73 -10.40
C LEU A 461 -16.30 -3.09 -11.44
N ALA A 462 -16.77 -2.81 -12.66
CA ALA A 462 -16.02 -2.00 -13.62
C ALA A 462 -15.74 -0.58 -13.09
N LEU A 463 -16.59 -0.07 -12.20
CA LEU A 463 -16.41 1.23 -11.55
C LEU A 463 -15.42 1.22 -10.38
N ARG A 464 -14.90 0.07 -9.94
CA ARG A 464 -14.11 -0.03 -8.70
C ARG A 464 -12.84 0.84 -8.70
N GLU A 465 -12.21 0.99 -9.86
CA GLU A 465 -10.95 1.75 -10.03
C GLU A 465 -11.18 3.23 -10.32
N HIS A 466 -12.41 3.63 -10.69
CA HIS A 466 -12.75 5.01 -11.02
C HIS A 466 -12.50 5.99 -9.86
N PRO A 467 -12.79 5.66 -8.59
CA PRO A 467 -12.58 6.60 -7.51
C PRO A 467 -11.12 6.95 -7.27
N LYS A 468 -10.23 5.95 -7.33
CA LYS A 468 -8.80 6.18 -7.24
C LYS A 468 -8.32 7.01 -8.43
N PHE A 469 -8.76 6.66 -9.64
CA PHE A 469 -8.38 7.40 -10.84
C PHE A 469 -8.84 8.86 -10.82
N TYR A 470 -10.05 9.14 -10.35
CA TYR A 470 -10.54 10.52 -10.16
C TYR A 470 -9.60 11.32 -9.24
N ILE A 471 -9.21 10.75 -8.10
CA ILE A 471 -8.30 11.41 -7.15
C ILE A 471 -6.94 11.66 -7.77
N VAL A 472 -6.38 10.67 -8.47
CA VAL A 472 -5.07 10.79 -9.12
C VAL A 472 -5.10 11.85 -10.23
N ARG A 473 -6.22 12.00 -10.96
CA ARG A 473 -6.40 13.11 -11.91
C ARG A 473 -6.44 14.47 -11.22
N VAL A 474 -7.14 14.58 -10.10
CA VAL A 474 -7.13 15.81 -9.29
C VAL A 474 -5.72 16.10 -8.76
N PHE A 475 -5.00 15.09 -8.27
CA PHE A 475 -3.60 15.21 -7.85
C PHE A 475 -2.69 15.62 -9.01
N GLY A 476 -2.98 15.19 -10.24
CA GLY A 476 -2.27 15.66 -11.43
C GLY A 476 -2.39 17.17 -11.61
N PHE A 477 -3.61 17.72 -11.54
CA PHE A 477 -3.85 19.16 -11.63
C PHE A 477 -3.21 19.94 -10.48
N ILE A 478 -3.29 19.41 -9.26
CA ILE A 478 -2.67 20.02 -8.08
C ILE A 478 -1.14 20.02 -8.22
N ARG A 479 -0.54 18.91 -8.71
CA ARG A 479 0.91 18.80 -8.91
C ARG A 479 1.39 19.83 -9.92
N GLU A 480 0.70 19.98 -11.05
CA GLU A 480 1.02 21.01 -12.05
C GLU A 480 1.05 22.40 -11.41
N ALA A 481 0.00 22.78 -10.68
CA ALA A 481 -0.08 24.08 -10.02
C ALA A 481 1.04 24.28 -8.97
N LEU A 482 1.37 23.25 -8.18
CA LEU A 482 2.41 23.34 -7.15
C LEU A 482 3.83 23.38 -7.74
N LEU A 483 4.08 22.68 -8.84
CA LEU A 483 5.36 22.79 -9.54
C LEU A 483 5.57 24.18 -10.15
N GLU A 484 4.49 24.81 -10.63
CA GLU A 484 4.54 26.22 -11.05
C GLU A 484 4.84 27.17 -9.88
N GLU A 485 4.27 26.94 -8.69
CA GLU A 485 4.67 27.69 -7.47
C GLU A 485 6.14 27.47 -7.12
N GLY A 486 6.65 26.25 -7.32
CA GLY A 486 8.06 25.91 -7.16
C GLY A 486 8.97 26.75 -8.05
N CYS A 487 8.58 26.96 -9.32
CA CYS A 487 9.30 27.86 -10.23
C CYS A 487 9.33 29.29 -9.70
N ALA A 488 8.18 29.84 -9.26
CA ALA A 488 8.11 31.18 -8.70
C ALA A 488 8.96 31.34 -7.42
N LEU A 489 9.02 30.30 -6.58
CA LEU A 489 9.89 30.29 -5.39
C LEU A 489 11.37 30.23 -5.75
N GLN A 490 11.74 29.50 -6.80
CA GLN A 490 13.11 29.44 -7.30
C GLN A 490 13.54 30.80 -7.89
N GLU A 491 12.68 31.44 -8.69
CA GLU A 491 12.94 32.78 -9.26
C GLU A 491 13.18 33.85 -8.19
N ARG A 492 12.48 33.75 -7.05
CA ARG A 492 12.70 34.62 -5.87
C ARG A 492 13.89 34.21 -5.01
N GLY A 493 14.60 33.14 -5.37
CA GLY A 493 15.71 32.60 -4.59
C GLY A 493 15.32 31.94 -3.27
N VAL A 494 14.04 31.66 -3.01
CA VAL A 494 13.59 30.96 -1.80
C VAL A 494 13.97 29.47 -1.86
N LEU A 495 13.94 28.88 -3.06
CA LEU A 495 14.38 27.53 -3.35
C LEU A 495 15.57 27.53 -4.32
N GLU A 496 16.42 26.51 -4.26
CA GLU A 496 17.53 26.32 -5.21
C GLU A 496 17.04 25.67 -6.53
N ASP A 497 16.18 24.66 -6.42
CA ASP A 497 15.53 23.96 -7.53
C ASP A 497 14.00 24.07 -7.39
N SER A 498 13.28 24.37 -8.46
CA SER A 498 11.81 24.46 -8.45
C SER A 498 11.12 23.18 -7.97
N ARG A 499 11.72 22.00 -8.24
CA ARG A 499 11.21 20.71 -7.78
C ARG A 499 11.35 20.51 -6.27
N ASP A 500 12.12 21.33 -5.58
CA ASP A 500 12.26 21.24 -4.13
C ASP A 500 10.99 21.59 -3.37
N VAL A 501 9.98 22.17 -4.03
CA VAL A 501 8.63 22.37 -3.48
C VAL A 501 8.01 21.08 -2.94
N VAL A 502 8.40 19.89 -3.46
CA VAL A 502 7.91 18.60 -2.95
C VAL A 502 8.38 18.28 -1.52
N TYR A 503 9.42 18.99 -1.05
CA TYR A 503 9.94 18.91 0.31
C TYR A 503 9.30 19.93 1.26
N LEU A 504 8.34 20.73 0.80
CA LEU A 504 7.53 21.61 1.64
C LEU A 504 6.14 21.01 1.85
N THR A 505 5.52 21.23 3.01
CA THR A 505 4.09 20.98 3.22
C THR A 505 3.26 22.04 2.49
N LEU A 506 1.93 21.85 2.40
CA LEU A 506 1.05 22.86 1.80
C LEU A 506 1.13 24.20 2.57
N ASN A 507 1.12 24.16 3.91
CA ASN A 507 1.22 25.36 4.73
C ASN A 507 2.56 26.07 4.57
N GLU A 508 3.67 25.33 4.61
CA GLU A 508 5.01 25.92 4.39
C GLU A 508 5.15 26.47 2.97
N THR A 509 4.50 25.84 1.97
CA THR A 509 4.47 26.39 0.61
C THR A 509 3.75 27.73 0.60
N ALA A 510 2.59 27.84 1.26
CA ALA A 510 1.87 29.11 1.37
C ALA A 510 2.70 30.18 2.11
N GLU A 511 3.33 29.82 3.24
CA GLU A 511 4.21 30.72 4.02
C GLU A 511 5.42 31.20 3.21
N ALA A 512 6.02 30.32 2.41
CA ALA A 512 7.13 30.66 1.52
C ALA A 512 6.69 31.64 0.41
N LEU A 513 5.48 31.44 -0.13
CA LEU A 513 4.89 32.34 -1.13
C LEU A 513 4.48 33.71 -0.54
N GLU A 514 4.16 33.77 0.75
CA GLU A 514 3.88 35.00 1.49
C GLU A 514 5.15 35.81 1.83
N GLY A 515 6.33 35.23 1.64
CA GLY A 515 7.60 35.91 1.90
C GLY A 515 8.01 35.89 3.37
N SER A 516 7.60 34.88 4.13
CA SER A 516 7.98 34.75 5.54
C SER A 516 9.50 34.63 5.70
N ALA A 517 10.10 35.61 6.39
CA ALA A 517 11.54 35.60 6.73
C ALA A 517 11.88 34.77 7.98
N ALA A 518 10.86 34.19 8.64
CA ALA A 518 11.04 33.43 9.87
C ALA A 518 11.65 32.04 9.65
N VAL A 519 11.61 31.53 8.42
CA VAL A 519 12.03 30.16 8.07
C VAL A 519 13.08 30.23 6.95
N ASP A 520 14.23 29.59 7.19
CA ASP A 520 15.21 29.32 6.13
C ASP A 520 14.77 28.07 5.35
N PHE A 521 14.00 28.31 4.27
CA PHE A 521 13.45 27.23 3.45
C PHE A 521 14.53 26.40 2.72
N ARG A 522 15.67 27.00 2.36
CA ARG A 522 16.77 26.25 1.72
C ARG A 522 17.36 25.23 2.70
N ARG A 523 17.62 25.68 3.93
CA ARG A 523 18.09 24.79 4.99
C ARG A 523 17.06 23.71 5.33
N LEU A 524 15.79 24.09 5.47
CA LEU A 524 14.70 23.13 5.74
C LEU A 524 14.63 22.02 4.69
N VAL A 525 14.72 22.38 3.41
CA VAL A 525 14.73 21.42 2.29
C VAL A 525 15.96 20.51 2.36
N ALA A 526 17.15 21.08 2.60
CA ALA A 526 18.39 20.32 2.71
C ALA A 526 18.33 19.27 3.86
N ASP A 527 17.80 19.67 5.02
CA ASP A 527 17.61 18.79 6.17
C ASP A 527 16.63 17.65 5.83
N ARG A 528 15.49 17.95 5.19
CA ARG A 528 14.51 16.94 4.77
C ARG A 528 15.02 15.97 3.71
N LYS A 529 15.88 16.44 2.78
CA LYS A 529 16.58 15.57 1.82
C LYS A 529 17.48 14.57 2.55
N ASN A 530 18.18 15.00 3.60
CA ASN A 530 19.05 14.13 4.39
C ASN A 530 18.25 13.15 5.26
N GLU A 531 17.16 13.61 5.90
CA GLU A 531 16.25 12.75 6.66
C GLU A 531 15.64 11.65 5.79
N ARG A 532 15.21 12.00 4.58
CA ARG A 532 14.65 11.04 3.62
C ARG A 532 15.61 9.89 3.32
N LYS A 533 16.90 10.18 3.04
CA LYS A 533 17.93 9.14 2.80
C LYS A 533 18.06 8.17 3.97
N ARG A 534 17.87 8.66 5.21
CA ARG A 534 17.86 7.82 6.41
C ARG A 534 16.60 6.95 6.46
N TRP A 535 15.43 7.53 6.19
CA TRP A 535 14.16 6.83 6.22
C TRP A 535 14.01 5.76 5.14
N GLU A 536 14.59 5.95 3.96
CA GLU A 536 14.58 4.95 2.87
C GLU A 536 15.18 3.61 3.31
N ARG A 537 16.07 3.61 4.31
CA ARG A 537 16.68 2.40 4.88
C ARG A 537 15.81 1.67 5.91
N LEU A 538 14.73 2.31 6.37
CA LEU A 538 13.84 1.75 7.39
C LEU A 538 12.71 0.96 6.74
N VAL A 539 12.39 -0.20 7.35
CA VAL A 539 11.19 -0.97 7.02
C VAL A 539 10.06 -0.47 7.92
N PRO A 540 8.97 0.10 7.35
CA PRO A 540 7.87 0.58 8.17
C PRO A 540 7.14 -0.58 8.85
N PRO A 541 6.77 -0.48 10.13
CA PRO A 541 5.86 -1.43 10.76
C PRO A 541 4.44 -1.32 10.18
N ARG A 542 3.71 -2.43 10.19
CA ARG A 542 2.28 -2.47 9.85
C ARG A 542 1.43 -1.84 10.94
N VAL A 543 1.76 -2.17 12.18
CA VAL A 543 1.15 -1.62 13.39
C VAL A 543 2.26 -1.29 14.38
N ILE A 544 2.23 -0.08 14.91
CA ILE A 544 3.13 0.41 15.95
C ILE A 544 2.32 1.02 17.08
N THR A 545 2.77 0.85 18.33
CA THR A 545 2.13 1.47 19.49
C THR A 545 2.81 2.79 19.87
N SER A 546 2.18 3.58 20.76
CA SER A 546 2.80 4.79 21.34
C SER A 546 4.09 4.51 22.13
N ASP A 547 4.37 3.25 22.46
CA ASP A 547 5.58 2.86 23.18
C ASP A 547 6.68 2.37 22.22
N GLY A 548 6.45 2.46 20.91
CA GLY A 548 7.39 2.02 19.88
C GLY A 548 7.41 0.51 19.63
N GLU A 549 6.48 -0.24 20.22
CA GLU A 549 6.35 -1.67 19.97
C GLU A 549 5.81 -1.92 18.56
N ILE A 550 6.51 -2.77 17.81
CA ILE A 550 6.07 -3.28 16.51
C ILE A 550 5.37 -4.61 16.72
N VAL A 551 4.07 -4.68 16.45
CA VAL A 551 3.28 -5.89 16.65
C VAL A 551 3.28 -6.73 15.38
N ILE A 552 3.95 -7.89 15.44
CA ILE A 552 4.04 -8.85 14.34
C ILE A 552 3.25 -10.10 14.73
N PRO A 553 2.08 -10.36 14.13
CA PRO A 553 1.30 -11.54 14.47
C PRO A 553 2.02 -12.81 13.99
N ARG A 554 2.11 -13.82 14.86
CA ARG A 554 2.63 -15.15 14.49
C ARG A 554 1.74 -15.77 13.42
N ARG A 555 2.33 -16.17 12.28
CA ARG A 555 1.65 -17.00 11.28
C ARG A 555 1.83 -18.48 11.63
N GLU A 556 0.74 -19.22 11.70
CA GLU A 556 0.79 -20.68 11.72
C GLU A 556 0.91 -21.18 10.28
N ALA A 557 2.07 -21.76 9.92
CA ALA A 557 2.26 -22.50 8.67
C ALA A 557 1.69 -23.93 8.76
N LYS A 558 0.48 -24.08 9.32
CA LYS A 558 -0.12 -25.41 9.51
C LYS A 558 -0.52 -25.99 8.16
N GLY A 559 0.15 -27.07 7.76
CA GLY A 559 -0.19 -27.86 6.56
C GLY A 559 0.46 -27.40 5.26
N PHE A 560 1.45 -26.51 5.30
CA PHE A 560 2.26 -26.17 4.11
C PHE A 560 3.47 -27.10 3.99
N PRO A 561 3.97 -27.36 2.77
CA PRO A 561 5.23 -28.07 2.58
C PRO A 561 6.38 -27.38 3.33
N GLU A 562 7.33 -28.15 3.84
CA GLU A 562 8.49 -27.63 4.57
C GLU A 562 9.29 -26.66 3.69
N GLY A 563 9.73 -25.53 4.27
CA GLY A 563 10.43 -24.47 3.52
C GLY A 563 9.52 -23.52 2.72
N SER A 564 8.20 -23.73 2.72
CA SER A 564 7.26 -22.84 2.00
C SER A 564 7.13 -21.46 2.65
N LEU A 565 7.06 -20.44 1.80
CA LEU A 565 6.76 -19.08 2.21
C LEU A 565 5.24 -18.88 2.28
N ALA A 566 4.72 -18.71 3.49
CA ALA A 566 3.30 -18.46 3.73
C ALA A 566 2.88 -17.07 3.25
N GLY A 567 1.73 -17.00 2.58
CA GLY A 567 1.10 -15.75 2.12
C GLY A 567 -0.41 -15.76 2.28
N THR A 568 -1.07 -14.92 1.50
CA THR A 568 -2.53 -14.83 1.37
C THR A 568 -2.92 -15.27 -0.04
N PRO A 569 -3.81 -16.26 -0.20
CA PRO A 569 -4.29 -16.68 -1.52
C PRO A 569 -5.05 -15.52 -2.17
N ALA A 570 -4.58 -15.00 -3.30
CA ALA A 570 -5.13 -13.79 -3.93
C ALA A 570 -5.88 -14.08 -5.23
N SER A 571 -5.37 -15.01 -6.03
CA SER A 571 -5.96 -15.48 -7.28
C SER A 571 -5.71 -16.98 -7.40
N ALA A 572 -6.78 -17.73 -7.66
CA ALA A 572 -6.79 -19.19 -7.69
C ALA A 572 -5.88 -19.78 -8.80
N GLY A 573 -5.47 -21.04 -8.61
CA GLY A 573 -4.63 -21.80 -9.53
C GLY A 573 -3.19 -21.99 -9.05
N VAL A 574 -2.42 -22.76 -9.83
CA VAL A 574 -1.01 -23.08 -9.56
C VAL A 574 -0.18 -22.70 -10.79
N ALA A 575 0.92 -21.98 -10.56
CA ALA A 575 1.89 -21.64 -11.60
C ALA A 575 3.30 -22.02 -11.17
N GLU A 576 4.08 -22.55 -12.11
CA GLU A 576 5.51 -22.82 -11.96
C GLU A 576 6.28 -22.03 -13.01
N GLY A 577 7.43 -21.49 -12.61
CA GLY A 577 8.26 -20.68 -13.50
C GLY A 577 9.48 -20.12 -12.79
N PHE A 578 10.32 -19.43 -13.57
CA PHE A 578 11.45 -18.70 -13.03
C PHE A 578 10.97 -17.41 -12.36
N ALA A 579 11.40 -17.19 -11.12
CA ALA A 579 11.16 -15.97 -10.39
C ALA A 579 11.91 -14.81 -11.05
N ARG A 580 11.21 -13.69 -11.25
CA ARG A 580 11.79 -12.40 -11.61
C ARG A 580 11.47 -11.43 -10.48
N VAL A 581 12.45 -11.13 -9.66
CA VAL A 581 12.32 -10.16 -8.55
C VAL A 581 12.47 -8.77 -9.11
N ILE A 582 11.37 -8.02 -9.21
CA ILE A 582 11.33 -6.63 -9.71
C ILE A 582 11.09 -5.69 -8.54
N ARG A 583 12.05 -4.78 -8.29
CA ARG A 583 11.90 -3.71 -7.29
C ARG A 583 11.53 -2.39 -7.95
N ASP A 584 12.07 -2.15 -9.15
CA ASP A 584 11.78 -0.96 -9.95
C ASP A 584 11.35 -1.37 -11.38
N PRO A 585 10.05 -1.27 -11.72
CA PRO A 585 9.52 -1.67 -13.01
C PRO A 585 9.99 -0.76 -14.16
N SER A 586 10.66 0.35 -13.86
CA SER A 586 11.25 1.23 -14.88
C SER A 586 12.62 0.75 -15.38
N ARG A 587 13.27 -0.15 -14.64
CA ARG A 587 14.63 -0.64 -14.91
C ARG A 587 14.68 -2.11 -15.31
N GLU A 588 13.66 -2.87 -14.93
CA GLU A 588 13.66 -4.32 -15.02
C GLU A 588 12.56 -4.81 -15.96
N ILE A 589 12.85 -5.86 -16.73
CA ILE A 589 11.93 -6.43 -17.73
C ILE A 589 11.43 -7.78 -17.22
N LEU A 590 10.11 -7.95 -17.22
CA LEU A 590 9.47 -9.25 -17.02
C LEU A 590 9.29 -9.94 -18.37
N ARG A 591 9.85 -11.15 -18.54
CA ARG A 591 9.66 -11.93 -19.76
C ARG A 591 8.40 -12.78 -19.68
N HIS A 592 7.87 -13.16 -20.84
CA HIS A 592 6.69 -14.02 -20.93
C HIS A 592 6.95 -15.37 -20.22
N GLY A 593 6.06 -15.77 -19.32
CA GLY A 593 6.15 -17.04 -18.60
C GLY A 593 6.92 -16.98 -17.27
N GLU A 594 7.51 -15.84 -16.91
CA GLU A 594 8.17 -15.65 -15.61
C GLU A 594 7.15 -15.38 -14.49
N ILE A 595 7.55 -15.68 -13.24
CA ILE A 595 6.78 -15.35 -12.05
C ILE A 595 7.25 -14.00 -11.52
N LEU A 596 6.35 -13.01 -11.51
CA LEU A 596 6.62 -11.68 -10.99
C LEU A 596 6.68 -11.72 -9.46
N VAL A 597 7.84 -11.39 -8.90
CA VAL A 597 8.04 -11.23 -7.45
C VAL A 597 8.32 -9.76 -7.17
N ALA A 598 7.48 -9.08 -6.40
CA ALA A 598 7.60 -7.64 -6.17
C ALA A 598 7.45 -7.28 -4.67
N PRO A 599 8.00 -6.17 -4.19
CA PRO A 599 7.73 -5.72 -2.82
C PRO A 599 6.25 -5.34 -2.66
N PHE A 600 5.68 -4.74 -3.69
CA PHE A 600 4.31 -4.26 -3.74
C PHE A 600 3.88 -4.09 -5.20
N SER A 601 2.58 -3.90 -5.46
CA SER A 601 2.06 -3.58 -6.80
C SER A 601 0.97 -2.52 -6.73
N ASP A 602 1.15 -1.42 -7.46
CA ASP A 602 0.14 -0.38 -7.67
C ASP A 602 -0.39 -0.42 -9.12
N PRO A 603 -1.37 0.42 -9.51
CA PRO A 603 -1.87 0.45 -10.89
C PRO A 603 -0.83 0.69 -11.97
N ALA A 604 0.33 1.25 -11.63
CA ALA A 604 1.39 1.45 -12.57
C ALA A 604 2.10 0.14 -12.96
N TRP A 605 2.05 -0.89 -12.11
CA TRP A 605 2.67 -2.20 -12.39
C TRP A 605 1.82 -3.09 -13.30
N THR A 606 0.54 -2.75 -13.49
CA THR A 606 -0.45 -3.56 -14.23
C THR A 606 0.04 -4.03 -15.60
N PRO A 607 0.75 -3.22 -16.40
CA PRO A 607 1.26 -3.68 -17.69
C PRO A 607 2.19 -4.90 -17.62
N LEU A 608 2.90 -5.12 -16.51
CA LEU A 608 3.74 -6.30 -16.33
C LEU A 608 2.91 -7.59 -16.20
N PHE A 609 1.68 -7.50 -15.71
CA PHE A 609 0.81 -8.67 -15.54
C PHE A 609 0.43 -9.33 -16.87
N LEU A 610 0.55 -8.61 -18.00
CA LEU A 610 0.35 -9.20 -19.32
C LEU A 610 1.33 -10.35 -19.62
N HIS A 611 2.51 -10.34 -19.00
CA HIS A 611 3.60 -11.31 -19.22
C HIS A 611 3.74 -12.36 -18.12
N ALA A 612 3.19 -12.12 -16.95
CA ALA A 612 3.40 -12.95 -15.77
C ALA A 612 2.66 -14.29 -15.85
N ALA A 613 3.35 -15.39 -15.55
CA ALA A 613 2.73 -16.70 -15.30
C ALA A 613 2.18 -16.84 -13.89
N GLY A 614 2.76 -16.12 -12.92
CA GLY A 614 2.33 -16.07 -11.53
C GLY A 614 2.75 -14.75 -10.86
N PHE A 615 2.15 -14.43 -9.72
CA PHE A 615 2.42 -13.19 -8.99
C PHE A 615 2.64 -13.42 -7.49
N VAL A 616 3.73 -12.87 -6.96
CA VAL A 616 4.09 -12.88 -5.54
C VAL A 616 4.38 -11.45 -5.07
N ALA A 617 3.78 -11.03 -3.94
CA ALA A 617 4.07 -9.72 -3.36
C ALA A 617 4.23 -9.74 -1.83
N GLU A 618 5.14 -8.91 -1.30
CA GLU A 618 5.34 -8.78 0.16
C GLU A 618 4.21 -8.03 0.86
N VAL A 619 3.64 -7.04 0.17
CA VAL A 619 2.53 -6.22 0.65
C VAL A 619 1.34 -6.39 -0.26
N GLY A 620 0.18 -6.69 0.33
CA GLY A 620 -1.06 -6.84 -0.39
C GLY A 620 -2.09 -7.67 0.38
N GLY A 621 -3.32 -7.61 -0.08
CA GLY A 621 -4.44 -8.41 0.41
C GLY A 621 -5.45 -8.70 -0.69
N LEU A 622 -6.51 -9.42 -0.34
CA LEU A 622 -7.52 -9.95 -1.27
C LEU A 622 -8.18 -8.88 -2.17
N MET A 623 -8.22 -7.63 -1.71
CA MET A 623 -8.86 -6.51 -2.42
C MET A 623 -7.85 -5.50 -2.99
N THR A 624 -6.55 -5.78 -2.89
CA THR A 624 -5.52 -4.88 -3.40
C THR A 624 -5.38 -4.99 -4.91
N HIS A 625 -4.85 -3.94 -5.55
CA HIS A 625 -4.79 -3.81 -7.00
C HIS A 625 -4.19 -5.06 -7.68
N GLY A 626 -2.99 -5.48 -7.29
CA GLY A 626 -2.35 -6.67 -7.87
C GLY A 626 -3.15 -7.96 -7.71
N ALA A 627 -3.87 -8.14 -6.60
CA ALA A 627 -4.74 -9.30 -6.38
C ALA A 627 -6.00 -9.26 -7.25
N VAL A 628 -6.56 -8.08 -7.50
CA VAL A 628 -7.70 -7.89 -8.40
C VAL A 628 -7.27 -8.13 -9.84
N VAL A 629 -6.19 -7.49 -10.28
CA VAL A 629 -5.59 -7.64 -11.60
C VAL A 629 -5.24 -9.09 -11.89
N ALA A 630 -4.56 -9.77 -10.97
CA ALA A 630 -4.24 -11.19 -11.13
C ALA A 630 -5.50 -12.04 -11.39
N ARG A 631 -6.61 -11.79 -10.68
CA ARG A 631 -7.89 -12.47 -10.92
C ARG A 631 -8.55 -12.09 -12.25
N GLU A 632 -8.49 -10.81 -12.62
CA GLU A 632 -9.02 -10.31 -13.89
C GLU A 632 -8.30 -10.95 -15.09
N TYR A 633 -6.97 -11.13 -14.99
CA TYR A 633 -6.13 -11.75 -16.02
C TYR A 633 -6.01 -13.28 -15.91
N GLY A 634 -6.52 -13.88 -14.82
CA GLY A 634 -6.49 -15.32 -14.57
C GLY A 634 -5.12 -15.87 -14.17
N ILE A 635 -4.29 -15.08 -13.51
CA ILE A 635 -2.92 -15.41 -13.10
C ILE A 635 -2.93 -15.88 -11.62
N PRO A 636 -2.36 -17.04 -11.28
CA PRO A 636 -2.20 -17.48 -9.90
C PRO A 636 -1.40 -16.48 -9.06
N ALA A 637 -1.89 -16.13 -7.88
CA ALA A 637 -1.26 -15.08 -7.06
C ALA A 637 -1.31 -15.34 -5.56
N VAL A 638 -0.19 -15.02 -4.90
CA VAL A 638 -0.04 -15.05 -3.43
C VAL A 638 0.56 -13.73 -2.95
N VAL A 639 -0.15 -13.03 -2.08
CA VAL A 639 0.25 -11.69 -1.58
C VAL A 639 0.47 -11.68 -0.08
N GLY A 640 1.17 -10.66 0.41
CA GLY A 640 1.50 -10.57 1.83
C GLY A 640 2.54 -11.61 2.26
N VAL A 641 3.44 -12.03 1.37
CA VAL A 641 4.52 -12.98 1.65
C VAL A 641 5.68 -12.23 2.30
N VAL A 642 5.89 -12.41 3.60
CA VAL A 642 6.88 -11.63 4.36
C VAL A 642 8.29 -11.90 3.82
N ASP A 643 9.03 -10.83 3.53
CA ASP A 643 10.41 -10.85 3.02
C ASP A 643 10.60 -11.61 1.69
N ALA A 644 9.56 -11.75 0.86
CA ALA A 644 9.63 -12.44 -0.43
C ALA A 644 10.77 -11.95 -1.34
N VAL A 645 11.03 -10.64 -1.43
CA VAL A 645 12.08 -10.08 -2.31
C VAL A 645 13.50 -10.23 -1.75
N LYS A 646 13.61 -10.72 -0.50
CA LYS A 646 14.88 -11.08 0.14
C LYS A 646 15.11 -12.60 0.07
N LEU A 647 14.04 -13.38 0.24
CA LEU A 647 14.10 -14.84 0.31
C LEU A 647 14.11 -15.50 -1.09
N ILE A 648 13.43 -14.91 -2.07
CA ILE A 648 13.39 -15.41 -3.45
C ILE A 648 14.43 -14.65 -4.28
N ARG A 649 15.18 -15.36 -5.13
CA ARG A 649 16.17 -14.76 -6.05
C ARG A 649 15.70 -14.80 -7.50
N THR A 650 16.05 -13.77 -8.27
CA THR A 650 15.80 -13.78 -9.72
C THR A 650 16.49 -14.97 -10.39
N GLY A 651 15.78 -15.70 -11.23
CA GLY A 651 16.24 -16.92 -11.89
C GLY A 651 15.99 -18.21 -11.09
N GLN A 652 15.50 -18.12 -9.85
CA GLN A 652 15.14 -19.29 -9.05
C GLN A 652 13.81 -19.88 -9.52
N ARG A 653 13.70 -21.21 -9.61
CA ARG A 653 12.44 -21.86 -9.97
C ARG A 653 11.53 -21.96 -8.75
N ILE A 654 10.32 -21.42 -8.88
CA ILE A 654 9.34 -21.39 -7.79
C ILE A 654 7.98 -21.90 -8.26
N ARG A 655 7.19 -22.39 -7.31
CA ARG A 655 5.77 -22.72 -7.46
C ARG A 655 4.96 -21.74 -6.64
N VAL A 656 3.97 -21.12 -7.27
CA VAL A 656 2.99 -20.24 -6.62
C VAL A 656 1.67 -20.99 -6.54
N HIS A 657 1.24 -21.33 -5.32
CA HIS A 657 -0.04 -21.98 -5.08
C HIS A 657 -1.08 -20.96 -4.64
N GLY A 658 -1.81 -20.42 -5.61
CA GLY A 658 -2.79 -19.35 -5.44
C GLY A 658 -4.02 -19.74 -4.63
N ASP A 659 -4.40 -21.03 -4.61
CA ASP A 659 -5.55 -21.53 -3.83
C ASP A 659 -5.25 -21.64 -2.33
N LEU A 660 -4.10 -22.24 -1.99
CA LEU A 660 -3.68 -22.50 -0.61
C LEU A 660 -2.91 -21.32 -0.01
N GLY A 661 -2.32 -20.46 -0.84
CA GLY A 661 -1.68 -19.22 -0.41
C GLY A 661 -0.25 -19.40 0.07
N TYR A 662 0.56 -20.23 -0.60
CA TYR A 662 1.98 -20.38 -0.31
C TYR A 662 2.84 -20.34 -1.57
N VAL A 663 4.13 -20.07 -1.39
CA VAL A 663 5.15 -20.11 -2.43
C VAL A 663 6.22 -21.12 -2.03
N GLU A 664 6.53 -22.05 -2.92
CA GLU A 664 7.53 -23.09 -2.72
C GLU A 664 8.71 -22.87 -3.66
N THR A 665 9.91 -23.11 -3.16
CA THR A 665 11.12 -23.13 -3.98
C THR A 665 11.33 -24.54 -4.51
N LEU A 666 11.42 -24.68 -5.83
CA LEU A 666 11.51 -25.98 -6.51
C LEU A 666 12.94 -26.42 -6.77
N ASP A 667 13.90 -25.51 -6.62
CA ASP A 667 15.32 -25.83 -6.67
C ASP A 667 15.77 -26.30 -5.28
N ALA A 668 16.31 -27.51 -5.18
CA ALA A 668 16.79 -28.07 -3.93
C ALA A 668 17.85 -27.14 -3.27
N PRO A 669 17.89 -27.03 -1.94
CA PRO A 669 19.06 -26.45 -1.28
C PRO A 669 20.25 -27.35 -1.63
N SER A 670 21.14 -26.86 -2.49
CA SER A 670 22.46 -27.46 -2.67
C SER A 670 23.15 -27.41 -1.31
N SER A 671 23.13 -28.54 -0.61
CA SER A 671 23.98 -28.82 0.53
C SER A 671 25.41 -28.89 0.01
N LEU A 672 26.18 -27.85 0.31
CA LEU A 672 27.64 -27.88 0.36
C LEU A 672 28.08 -27.19 1.64
#